data_AF-A0A812NGL9-F1
#
_entry.id   AF-A0A812NGL9-F1
#
_cell.length_a   1.000
_cell.length_b   1.000
_cell.length_c   1.000
_cell.angle_alpha   90.00
_cell.angle_beta   90.00
_cell.angle_gamma   90.00
#
_symmetry.space_group_name_H-M   'P 1'
#
loop_
_entity.id
_entity.type
_entity.pdbx_description
1 polymer ?
#
loop_
_entity_poly.entity_id
_entity_poly.type
_entity_poly.pdbx_seq_one_letter_code
_entity_poly.pdbx_strand_id
1 'polypeptide(L)'
;MAKMGTWPSYTNQNSPNCTGASFGGMASGTEEPLLGEQRPEFSPTTHAVIFTMTNFLIFAERGIAFGIVPILIAAFKVNQKEAGMMSSIAIVGFMLRSSLGPLAKKVSIRFFNGFGEAFLCTLAPPILDDVAPEGKKSTYIGYYFTAIPLGMALGIACTFALDSWAMARFLFMLMALIWFALFLFFYLKHSAFASGNRQTTDTLSFSGPIANTLTSQQWLLHVVAYGAQTWFLGGASAWAVQYISIVYLTKAQLVIGAGTLGTSLVGSSLGGYCLDYLNVRWGWNRLKACCFLNSIFMSMCVPLGLIVPWMEHLGPFYAVFFFIQFLNICTMAPINLGIMESVAPADRGTALGLATLGMHIIGDVPSNILYGMEADRITKGAAGFTSTLACSYEALVGDQSSPVVHGMWEACELGQRSALALLCCGMYASFFVFAIALYGKRQAADQLSVELDGQGPARLGSISQQSSHHPTEFAKRPQNVERCTSSLVAALALLAQGVEAIVANSQALAARNLPQGKNGLPLHEGPRPRWLARQDELVIDARPKPQGGMLIMQLVMMDAGGYWGKMNKDRPRWLRAILATNRHHARKHGHAMVIRWRPTLQLTGWQQHQCEHGKNSIQSREECIKRWERENFCWEKFPFFVDYLLSEQRFTHMVLLDADAALVRHNMNILGGIADQMRDQNVDVFLTNEDWLKNGKERINGGVIMARNTKWAEDMFQDTFDAHRLGPETPKEWRIGKTGVLCMSNEQICLNDLFYGPGRKLIQGHMAFESGIVYNRGGCTLRHCFEPISDKSMEDLRLDDERLQIVHFMGGSKGFAPDVLCDEGRNFTGEGPEDYGCRK
;
A
#
# COMPACT_ATOMS: atom_id res chain seq x y z
N MET A 1 -50.11 -41.93 23.23
CA MET A 1 -50.69 -40.92 22.31
C MET A 1 -50.01 -41.13 20.96
N ALA A 2 -50.49 -42.08 20.15
CA ALA A 2 -51.42 -41.91 19.01
C ALA A 2 -50.80 -41.07 17.86
N LYS A 3 -50.73 -41.46 16.59
CA LYS A 3 -51.05 -42.70 15.81
C LYS A 3 -50.55 -42.46 14.36
N MET A 4 -50.01 -43.52 13.72
CA MET A 4 -50.16 -44.01 12.31
C MET A 4 -50.35 -43.01 11.13
N GLY A 5 -49.86 -43.24 9.90
CA GLY A 5 -49.37 -44.42 9.16
C GLY A 5 -48.93 -43.95 7.74
N THR A 6 -48.54 -44.72 6.74
CA THR A 6 -48.27 -46.15 6.48
C THR A 6 -47.58 -46.18 5.09
N TRP A 7 -46.71 -47.17 4.87
CA TRP A 7 -46.06 -47.52 3.60
C TRP A 7 -47.06 -48.05 2.53
N PRO A 8 -46.61 -48.26 1.27
CA PRO A 8 -46.28 -49.65 0.92
C PRO A 8 -44.94 -49.82 0.17
N SER A 9 -44.30 -50.93 0.51
CA SER A 9 -43.13 -51.58 -0.08
C SER A 9 -43.44 -52.30 -1.39
N TYR A 10 -42.46 -52.38 -2.30
CA TYR A 10 -42.20 -53.60 -3.09
C TYR A 10 -40.68 -53.79 -3.30
N THR A 11 -40.25 -55.01 -3.00
CA THR A 11 -38.90 -55.58 -3.00
C THR A 11 -38.53 -56.21 -4.34
N ASN A 12 -37.23 -56.25 -4.64
CA ASN A 12 -36.51 -57.42 -5.19
C ASN A 12 -35.00 -57.19 -4.95
N GLN A 13 -34.41 -57.75 -3.89
CA GLN A 13 -33.78 -59.08 -3.82
C GLN A 13 -32.79 -59.35 -4.95
N ASN A 14 -31.48 -59.22 -4.65
CA ASN A 14 -30.58 -60.38 -4.60
C ASN A 14 -29.19 -59.97 -4.09
N SER A 15 -28.91 -60.33 -2.85
CA SER A 15 -27.57 -60.44 -2.28
C SER A 15 -27.53 -61.74 -1.47
N PRO A 16 -26.54 -62.63 -1.64
CA PRO A 16 -26.19 -63.55 -0.59
C PRO A 16 -24.96 -63.02 0.16
N ASN A 17 -25.13 -62.97 1.48
CA ASN A 17 -24.08 -62.86 2.49
C ASN A 17 -22.99 -63.93 2.29
N CYS A 18 -21.79 -63.68 2.82
CA CYS A 18 -21.23 -64.52 3.89
C CYS A 18 -20.00 -63.87 4.54
N THR A 19 -20.01 -63.84 5.87
CA THR A 19 -18.88 -63.56 6.76
C THR A 19 -18.46 -64.86 7.45
N GLY A 20 -17.14 -65.08 7.54
CA GLY A 20 -16.47 -65.81 8.63
C GLY A 20 -16.44 -67.35 8.61
N ALA A 21 -15.24 -67.93 8.41
CA ALA A 21 -14.66 -68.99 9.27
C ALA A 21 -13.29 -69.46 8.73
N SER A 22 -12.34 -69.63 9.65
CA SER A 22 -11.00 -70.22 9.49
C SER A 22 -11.05 -71.76 9.53
N PHE A 23 -10.23 -72.46 8.72
CA PHE A 23 -9.26 -73.53 9.07
C PHE A 23 -8.81 -74.34 7.82
N GLY A 24 -7.64 -74.97 7.91
CA GLY A 24 -6.81 -75.45 6.79
C GLY A 24 -7.27 -76.67 5.99
N GLY A 25 -6.57 -76.92 4.88
CA GLY A 25 -6.67 -78.13 4.06
C GLY A 25 -5.91 -78.00 2.73
N MET A 26 -4.81 -78.74 2.58
CA MET A 26 -4.10 -78.94 1.30
C MET A 26 -5.00 -79.66 0.27
N ALA A 27 -5.02 -79.20 -0.98
CA ALA A 27 -5.07 -80.06 -2.18
C ALA A 27 -4.79 -79.25 -3.45
N SER A 28 -3.94 -79.83 -4.30
CA SER A 28 -3.49 -79.35 -5.61
C SER A 28 -4.60 -79.25 -6.65
N GLY A 29 -4.61 -78.17 -7.43
CA GLY A 29 -5.38 -78.04 -8.66
C GLY A 29 -4.90 -76.82 -9.44
N THR A 30 -4.25 -77.08 -10.56
CA THR A 30 -3.70 -76.09 -11.50
C THR A 30 -4.83 -75.32 -12.19
N GLU A 31 -4.99 -74.04 -11.84
CA GLU A 31 -5.57 -73.03 -12.72
C GLU A 31 -4.54 -71.90 -12.86
N GLU A 32 -4.03 -71.71 -14.08
CA GLU A 32 -3.26 -70.53 -14.44
C GLU A 32 -4.13 -69.28 -14.22
N PRO A 33 -3.66 -68.26 -13.47
CA PRO A 33 -4.36 -67.00 -13.41
C PRO A 33 -4.16 -66.28 -14.74
N LEU A 34 -5.28 -66.04 -15.44
CA LEU A 34 -5.42 -65.02 -16.47
C LEU A 34 -4.72 -63.73 -16.03
N LEU A 35 -3.77 -63.29 -16.85
CA LEU A 35 -2.99 -62.04 -16.81
C LEU A 35 -3.42 -61.06 -15.71
N GLY A 36 -2.59 -61.03 -14.67
CA GLY A 36 -2.84 -60.36 -13.40
C GLY A 36 -3.28 -58.91 -13.53
N GLU A 37 -4.44 -58.62 -12.96
CA GLU A 37 -4.77 -57.31 -12.41
C GLU A 37 -3.74 -57.01 -11.31
N GLN A 38 -2.61 -56.38 -11.69
CA GLN A 38 -1.67 -55.85 -10.72
C GLN A 38 -2.42 -54.82 -9.88
N ARG A 39 -2.78 -55.18 -8.64
CA ARG A 39 -3.25 -54.19 -7.68
C ARG A 39 -2.16 -53.12 -7.55
N PRO A 40 -2.48 -51.83 -7.72
CA PRO A 40 -1.49 -50.78 -7.57
C PRO A 40 -0.85 -50.90 -6.19
N GLU A 41 0.49 -50.86 -6.13
CA GLU A 41 1.26 -51.03 -4.90
C GLU A 41 0.87 -49.99 -3.82
N PHE A 42 0.38 -48.83 -4.26
CA PHE A 42 -0.12 -47.77 -3.38
C PHE A 42 -1.64 -47.58 -3.47
N SER A 43 -2.28 -47.39 -2.32
CA SER A 43 -3.69 -47.00 -2.25
C SER A 43 -3.91 -45.60 -2.85
N PRO A 44 -5.14 -45.24 -3.26
CA PRO A 44 -5.45 -43.88 -3.70
C PRO A 44 -5.08 -42.81 -2.66
N THR A 45 -5.31 -43.10 -1.38
CA THR A 45 -4.97 -42.19 -0.28
C THR A 45 -3.45 -42.04 -0.13
N THR A 46 -2.69 -43.12 -0.35
CA THR A 46 -1.22 -43.09 -0.36
C THR A 46 -0.70 -42.19 -1.48
N HIS A 47 -1.25 -42.30 -2.68
CA HIS A 47 -0.93 -41.40 -3.80
C HIS A 47 -1.22 -39.93 -3.43
N ALA A 48 -2.40 -39.67 -2.87
CA ALA A 48 -2.79 -38.32 -2.44
C ALA A 48 -1.83 -37.72 -1.42
N VAL A 49 -1.47 -38.47 -0.38
CA VAL A 49 -0.54 -38.00 0.66
C VAL A 49 0.84 -37.72 0.07
N ILE A 50 1.39 -38.63 -0.73
CA ILE A 50 2.73 -38.47 -1.31
C ILE A 50 2.77 -37.25 -2.23
N PHE A 51 1.84 -37.14 -3.19
CA PHE A 51 1.82 -36.01 -4.12
C PHE A 51 1.52 -34.69 -3.42
N THR A 52 0.61 -34.67 -2.43
CA THR A 52 0.29 -33.46 -1.65
C THR A 52 1.49 -33.00 -0.82
N MET A 53 2.19 -33.91 -0.13
CA MET A 53 3.39 -33.56 0.65
C MET A 53 4.54 -33.12 -0.25
N THR A 54 4.71 -33.76 -1.40
CA THR A 54 5.74 -33.34 -2.36
C THR A 54 5.43 -31.95 -2.92
N ASN A 55 4.17 -31.70 -3.29
CA ASN A 55 3.72 -30.38 -3.74
C ASN A 55 3.89 -29.32 -2.65
N PHE A 56 3.61 -29.67 -1.39
CA PHE A 56 3.83 -28.78 -0.25
C PHE A 56 5.31 -28.40 -0.12
N LEU A 57 6.22 -29.35 -0.27
CA LEU A 57 7.67 -29.09 -0.23
C LEU A 57 8.14 -28.22 -1.40
N ILE A 58 7.61 -28.42 -2.62
CA ILE A 58 7.86 -27.53 -3.77
C ILE A 58 7.51 -26.09 -3.39
N PHE A 59 6.30 -25.86 -2.89
CA PHE A 59 5.84 -24.52 -2.60
C PHE A 59 6.44 -23.94 -1.31
N ALA A 60 6.88 -24.77 -0.36
CA ALA A 60 7.68 -24.34 0.78
C ALA A 60 9.06 -23.84 0.35
N GLU A 61 9.74 -24.54 -0.57
CA GLU A 61 11.01 -24.06 -1.14
C GLU A 61 10.81 -22.76 -1.92
N ARG A 62 9.74 -22.65 -2.73
CA ARG A 62 9.37 -21.39 -3.38
C ARG A 62 9.13 -20.28 -2.35
N GLY A 63 8.40 -20.57 -1.29
CA GLY A 63 8.17 -19.66 -0.17
C GLY A 63 9.48 -19.14 0.45
N ILE A 64 10.44 -20.03 0.70
CA ILE A 64 11.77 -19.67 1.20
C ILE A 64 12.49 -18.77 0.20
N ALA A 65 12.45 -19.10 -1.09
CA ALA A 65 13.08 -18.31 -2.15
C ALA A 65 12.51 -16.88 -2.22
N PHE A 66 11.21 -16.71 -2.04
CA PHE A 66 10.57 -15.40 -1.94
C PHE A 66 10.96 -14.67 -0.65
N GLY A 67 10.96 -15.35 0.50
CA GLY A 67 11.24 -14.74 1.79
C GLY A 67 12.67 -14.19 1.96
N ILE A 68 13.65 -14.77 1.27
CA ILE A 68 15.06 -14.33 1.34
C ILE A 68 15.44 -13.22 0.34
N VAL A 69 14.50 -12.73 -0.48
CA VAL A 69 14.79 -11.67 -1.48
C VAL A 69 15.50 -10.45 -0.85
N PRO A 70 15.10 -9.95 0.34
CA PRO A 70 15.84 -8.87 1.02
C PRO A 70 17.29 -9.22 1.34
N ILE A 71 17.55 -10.47 1.77
CA ILE A 71 18.90 -10.98 2.07
C ILE A 71 19.73 -11.04 0.78
N LEU A 72 19.13 -11.42 -0.35
CA LEU A 72 19.77 -11.45 -1.66
C LEU A 72 20.13 -10.04 -2.15
N ILE A 73 19.22 -9.06 -1.97
CA ILE A 73 19.47 -7.65 -2.28
C ILE A 73 20.67 -7.13 -1.50
N ALA A 74 20.71 -7.37 -0.19
CA ALA A 74 21.80 -6.94 0.67
C ALA A 74 23.14 -7.64 0.33
N ALA A 75 23.11 -8.95 0.05
CA ALA A 75 24.32 -9.74 -0.21
C ALA A 75 24.91 -9.52 -1.62
N PHE A 76 24.07 -9.29 -2.63
CA PHE A 76 24.49 -9.18 -4.03
C PHE A 76 24.40 -7.76 -4.61
N LYS A 77 23.96 -6.77 -3.81
CA LYS A 77 23.82 -5.36 -4.21
C LYS A 77 22.99 -5.18 -5.49
N VAL A 78 21.91 -5.94 -5.63
CA VAL A 78 20.98 -5.87 -6.77
C VAL A 78 19.88 -4.84 -6.52
N ASN A 79 19.40 -4.17 -7.57
CA ASN A 79 18.33 -3.17 -7.45
C ASN A 79 16.93 -3.82 -7.39
N GLN A 80 15.88 -3.05 -7.02
CA GLN A 80 14.52 -3.58 -6.84
C GLN A 80 13.90 -4.16 -8.13
N LYS A 81 14.25 -3.61 -9.29
CA LYS A 81 13.83 -4.15 -10.59
C LYS A 81 14.47 -5.52 -10.84
N GLU A 82 15.76 -5.65 -10.54
CA GLU A 82 16.49 -6.92 -10.62
C GLU A 82 15.99 -7.93 -9.57
N ALA A 83 15.63 -7.48 -8.37
CA ALA A 83 15.05 -8.33 -7.33
C ALA A 83 13.65 -8.84 -7.72
N GLY A 84 12.81 -7.96 -8.28
CA GLY A 84 11.52 -8.33 -8.86
C GLY A 84 11.65 -9.28 -10.05
N MET A 85 12.70 -9.11 -10.86
CA MET A 85 13.05 -10.08 -11.90
C MET A 85 13.51 -11.40 -11.29
N MET A 86 14.30 -11.41 -10.21
CA MET A 86 14.72 -12.62 -9.53
C MET A 86 13.57 -13.37 -8.83
N SER A 87 12.54 -12.67 -8.35
CA SER A 87 11.34 -13.26 -7.73
C SER A 87 10.32 -13.76 -8.76
N SER A 88 10.24 -13.10 -9.93
CA SER A 88 9.24 -13.42 -10.98
C SER A 88 9.76 -14.36 -12.08
N ILE A 89 11.07 -14.48 -12.26
CA ILE A 89 11.68 -15.32 -13.31
C ILE A 89 11.85 -16.76 -12.79
N ALA A 90 10.73 -17.48 -12.79
CA ALA A 90 10.75 -18.93 -12.82
C ALA A 90 10.41 -19.51 -14.20
N ILE A 91 9.79 -18.80 -15.17
CA ILE A 91 9.13 -19.54 -16.27
C ILE A 91 9.49 -19.15 -17.73
N VAL A 92 9.81 -17.91 -18.13
CA VAL A 92 10.12 -17.65 -19.57
C VAL A 92 11.17 -16.57 -19.87
N GLY A 93 11.30 -15.52 -19.06
CA GLY A 93 11.94 -14.26 -19.49
C GLY A 93 13.46 -14.24 -19.69
N PHE A 94 14.24 -15.21 -19.18
CA PHE A 94 15.70 -15.21 -19.35
C PHE A 94 16.19 -16.05 -20.54
N MET A 95 15.26 -16.69 -21.28
CA MET A 95 15.56 -17.57 -22.40
C MET A 95 16.13 -16.88 -23.65
N LEU A 96 16.05 -15.54 -23.77
CA LEU A 96 16.38 -14.87 -25.05
C LEU A 96 17.30 -13.64 -24.97
N ARG A 97 17.79 -13.24 -23.79
CA ARG A 97 18.75 -12.12 -23.73
C ARG A 97 19.61 -12.13 -22.47
N SER A 98 20.84 -12.62 -22.57
CA SER A 98 22.04 -11.88 -22.14
C SER A 98 23.27 -12.79 -22.16
N SER A 99 24.08 -12.56 -23.19
CA SER A 99 25.51 -12.79 -23.16
C SER A 99 26.15 -12.16 -21.91
N LEU A 100 26.96 -12.96 -21.22
CA LEU A 100 28.15 -12.58 -20.44
C LEU A 100 27.94 -11.78 -19.13
N GLY A 101 27.78 -12.51 -18.01
CA GLY A 101 28.05 -11.99 -16.66
C GLY A 101 27.93 -13.04 -15.52
N PRO A 102 28.51 -12.81 -14.32
CA PRO A 102 28.41 -13.71 -13.15
C PRO A 102 26.98 -13.91 -12.62
N LEU A 103 26.06 -13.01 -12.97
CA LEU A 103 24.63 -13.10 -12.66
C LEU A 103 23.93 -14.19 -13.49
N ALA A 104 24.35 -14.41 -14.75
CA ALA A 104 23.77 -15.41 -15.63
C ALA A 104 23.95 -16.85 -15.13
N LYS A 105 25.07 -17.15 -14.43
CA LYS A 105 25.35 -18.47 -13.86
C LYS A 105 24.47 -18.83 -12.65
N LYS A 106 23.98 -17.82 -11.91
CA LYS A 106 23.06 -18.02 -10.78
C LYS A 106 21.61 -18.17 -11.25
N VAL A 107 21.27 -17.52 -12.37
CA VAL A 107 19.94 -17.57 -13.00
C VAL A 107 19.70 -18.90 -13.73
N SER A 108 20.73 -19.50 -14.33
CA SER A 108 20.61 -20.80 -15.02
C SER A 108 20.25 -21.97 -14.10
N ILE A 109 20.70 -21.98 -12.83
CA ILE A 109 20.37 -23.06 -11.87
C ILE A 109 18.91 -22.98 -11.41
N ARG A 110 18.36 -21.77 -11.24
CA ARG A 110 16.93 -21.55 -10.89
C ARG A 110 15.99 -22.02 -12.00
N PHE A 111 16.41 -21.86 -13.26
CA PHE A 111 15.67 -22.37 -14.42
C PHE A 111 15.50 -23.91 -14.35
N PHE A 112 16.57 -24.66 -14.08
CA PHE A 112 16.49 -26.12 -13.99
C PHE A 112 15.64 -26.60 -12.80
N ASN A 113 15.66 -25.88 -11.67
CA ASN A 113 14.78 -26.18 -10.52
C ASN A 113 13.31 -26.01 -10.91
N GLY A 114 12.95 -24.86 -11.50
CA GLY A 114 11.60 -24.57 -11.95
C GLY A 114 11.10 -25.54 -13.03
N PHE A 115 12.00 -26.00 -13.91
CA PHE A 115 11.70 -27.01 -14.91
C PHE A 115 11.29 -28.35 -14.27
N GLY A 116 12.06 -28.86 -13.31
CA GLY A 116 11.76 -30.12 -12.60
C GLY A 116 10.46 -30.06 -11.79
N GLU A 117 10.24 -28.96 -11.05
CA GLU A 117 9.01 -28.74 -10.28
C GLU A 117 7.76 -28.71 -11.17
N ALA A 118 7.85 -28.10 -12.35
CA ALA A 118 6.73 -28.01 -13.29
C ALA A 118 6.26 -29.37 -13.81
N PHE A 119 7.16 -30.36 -13.95
CA PHE A 119 6.76 -31.72 -14.34
C PHE A 119 5.89 -32.38 -13.28
N LEU A 120 6.25 -32.30 -12.00
CA LEU A 120 5.43 -32.91 -10.96
C LEU A 120 4.05 -32.23 -10.88
N CYS A 121 4.03 -30.90 -10.99
CA CYS A 121 2.79 -30.12 -10.95
C CYS A 121 1.79 -30.45 -12.07
N THR A 122 2.27 -30.98 -13.19
CA THR A 122 1.46 -31.32 -14.37
C THR A 122 1.14 -32.81 -14.47
N LEU A 123 1.97 -33.68 -13.88
CA LEU A 123 1.77 -35.14 -13.87
C LEU A 123 0.90 -35.61 -12.70
N ALA A 124 1.04 -35.01 -11.52
CA ALA A 124 0.36 -35.50 -10.31
C ALA A 124 -1.18 -35.37 -10.37
N PRO A 125 -1.79 -34.25 -10.82
CA PRO A 125 -3.26 -34.14 -10.83
C PRO A 125 -3.98 -35.15 -11.74
N PRO A 126 -3.50 -35.44 -12.97
CA PRO A 126 -4.10 -36.50 -13.80
C PRO A 126 -3.99 -37.89 -13.16
N ILE A 127 -2.83 -38.24 -12.59
CA ILE A 127 -2.65 -39.53 -11.88
C ILE A 127 -3.60 -39.62 -10.69
N LEU A 128 -3.76 -38.52 -9.93
CA LEU A 128 -4.71 -38.46 -8.83
C LEU A 128 -6.18 -38.59 -9.30
N ASP A 129 -6.54 -38.00 -10.44
CA ASP A 129 -7.88 -38.15 -11.01
C ASP A 129 -8.19 -39.59 -11.42
N ASP A 130 -7.17 -40.31 -11.90
CA ASP A 130 -7.30 -41.69 -12.37
C ASP A 130 -7.41 -42.67 -11.20
N VAL A 131 -6.64 -42.48 -10.12
CA VAL A 131 -6.66 -43.38 -8.95
C VAL A 131 -7.74 -43.05 -7.91
N ALA A 132 -8.29 -41.83 -7.91
CA ALA A 132 -9.22 -41.40 -6.87
C ALA A 132 -10.55 -42.18 -6.92
N PRO A 133 -11.15 -42.49 -5.75
CA PRO A 133 -12.45 -43.15 -5.68
C PRO A 133 -13.55 -42.37 -6.40
N GLU A 134 -14.53 -43.09 -6.94
CA GLU A 134 -15.71 -42.49 -7.57
C GLU A 134 -16.43 -41.54 -6.60
N GLY A 135 -16.88 -40.40 -7.13
CA GLY A 135 -17.54 -39.35 -6.35
C GLY A 135 -16.62 -38.56 -5.39
N LYS A 136 -15.31 -38.86 -5.33
CA LYS A 136 -14.34 -38.11 -4.50
C LYS A 136 -13.14 -37.57 -5.29
N LYS A 137 -13.18 -37.67 -6.63
CA LYS A 137 -12.06 -37.29 -7.50
C LYS A 137 -11.66 -35.83 -7.32
N SER A 138 -12.64 -34.92 -7.26
CA SER A 138 -12.38 -33.49 -7.12
C SER A 138 -11.82 -33.13 -5.74
N THR A 139 -12.26 -33.85 -4.70
CA THR A 139 -11.77 -33.71 -3.33
C THR A 139 -10.30 -34.11 -3.21
N TYR A 140 -9.90 -35.21 -3.84
CA TYR A 140 -8.50 -35.66 -3.85
C TYR A 140 -7.58 -34.63 -4.52
N ILE A 141 -8.06 -34.02 -5.59
CA ILE A 141 -7.36 -32.94 -6.30
C ILE A 141 -7.36 -31.65 -5.47
N GLY A 142 -8.41 -31.39 -4.69
CA GLY A 142 -8.46 -30.30 -3.70
C GLY A 142 -7.42 -30.44 -2.59
N TYR A 143 -7.15 -31.65 -2.09
CA TYR A 143 -6.04 -31.87 -1.15
C TYR A 143 -4.70 -31.52 -1.79
N TYR A 144 -4.48 -31.98 -3.02
CA TYR A 144 -3.26 -31.69 -3.76
C TYR A 144 -3.02 -30.18 -3.95
N PHE A 145 -4.04 -29.43 -4.35
CA PHE A 145 -3.93 -27.99 -4.57
C PHE A 145 -3.89 -27.16 -3.27
N THR A 146 -4.40 -27.70 -2.15
CA THR A 146 -4.25 -27.09 -0.81
C THR A 146 -2.77 -26.92 -0.42
N ALA A 147 -1.91 -27.84 -0.88
CA ALA A 147 -0.48 -27.80 -0.59
C ALA A 147 0.22 -26.55 -1.13
N ILE A 148 -0.30 -25.95 -2.21
CA ILE A 148 0.30 -24.78 -2.87
C ILE A 148 0.38 -23.57 -1.92
N PRO A 149 -0.75 -22.98 -1.48
CA PRO A 149 -0.69 -21.80 -0.64
C PRO A 149 -0.21 -22.13 0.79
N LEU A 150 -0.43 -23.36 1.27
CA LEU A 150 0.08 -23.82 2.57
C LEU A 150 1.61 -23.86 2.62
N GLY A 151 2.24 -24.48 1.61
CA GLY A 151 3.69 -24.54 1.49
C GLY A 151 4.29 -23.14 1.37
N MET A 152 3.72 -22.32 0.49
CA MET A 152 4.16 -20.94 0.26
C MET A 152 4.20 -20.10 1.55
N ALA A 153 3.12 -20.16 2.35
CA ALA A 153 3.01 -19.40 3.59
C ALA A 153 4.02 -19.86 4.65
N LEU A 154 4.20 -21.18 4.82
CA LEU A 154 5.19 -21.71 5.76
C LEU A 154 6.62 -21.36 5.33
N GLY A 155 6.92 -21.50 4.04
CA GLY A 155 8.23 -21.20 3.48
C GLY A 155 8.65 -19.75 3.74
N ILE A 156 7.73 -18.79 3.51
CA ILE A 156 7.97 -17.38 3.85
C ILE A 156 8.18 -17.22 5.36
N ALA A 157 7.31 -17.80 6.19
CA ALA A 157 7.38 -17.65 7.64
C ALA A 157 8.72 -18.16 8.21
N CYS A 158 9.26 -19.27 7.71
CA CYS A 158 10.55 -19.81 8.12
C CYS A 158 11.73 -18.84 7.85
N THR A 159 11.60 -17.93 6.89
CA THR A 159 12.67 -16.95 6.59
C THR A 159 12.78 -15.82 7.60
N PHE A 160 11.79 -15.62 8.48
CA PHE A 160 11.81 -14.58 9.50
C PHE A 160 13.01 -14.71 10.47
N ALA A 161 13.50 -15.93 10.68
CA ALA A 161 14.64 -16.22 11.55
C ALA A 161 16.00 -16.20 10.82
N LEU A 162 16.04 -15.78 9.55
CA LEU A 162 17.26 -15.77 8.73
C LEU A 162 17.84 -14.36 8.64
N ASP A 163 19.01 -14.15 9.25
CA ASP A 163 19.65 -12.83 9.29
C ASP A 163 20.81 -12.69 8.29
N SER A 164 21.19 -13.77 7.60
CA SER A 164 22.34 -13.78 6.70
C SER A 164 22.19 -14.74 5.51
N TRP A 165 22.92 -14.43 4.43
CA TRP A 165 23.04 -15.32 3.28
C TRP A 165 23.65 -16.68 3.64
N ALA A 166 24.47 -16.76 4.69
CA ALA A 166 25.02 -18.03 5.16
C ALA A 166 23.92 -18.95 5.73
N MET A 167 23.02 -18.40 6.54
CA MET A 167 21.88 -19.16 7.09
C MET A 167 20.88 -19.57 6.00
N ALA A 168 20.59 -18.66 5.05
CA ALA A 168 19.74 -18.99 3.90
C ALA A 168 20.34 -20.12 3.04
N ARG A 169 21.66 -20.10 2.78
CA ARG A 169 22.34 -21.20 2.08
C ARG A 169 22.25 -22.51 2.85
N PHE A 170 22.45 -22.49 4.16
CA PHE A 170 22.34 -23.70 4.99
C PHE A 170 20.94 -24.31 4.89
N LEU A 171 19.88 -23.49 4.91
CA LEU A 171 18.51 -23.94 4.74
C LEU A 171 18.26 -24.58 3.37
N PHE A 172 18.79 -24.01 2.27
CA PHE A 172 18.71 -24.66 0.96
C PHE A 172 19.50 -25.95 0.87
N MET A 173 20.66 -26.04 1.53
CA MET A 173 21.42 -27.30 1.57
C MET A 173 20.63 -28.40 2.29
N LEU A 174 19.94 -28.05 3.38
CA LEU A 174 19.03 -28.98 4.07
C LEU A 174 17.87 -29.41 3.15
N MET A 175 17.27 -28.46 2.42
CA MET A 175 16.20 -28.76 1.46
C MET A 175 16.69 -29.65 0.31
N ALA A 176 17.91 -29.45 -0.18
CA ALA A 176 18.52 -30.28 -1.21
C ALA A 176 18.71 -31.73 -0.75
N LEU A 177 19.01 -31.97 0.53
CA LEU A 177 19.09 -33.32 1.10
C LEU A 177 17.71 -33.99 1.14
N ILE A 178 16.65 -33.23 1.48
CA ILE A 178 15.26 -33.72 1.44
C ILE A 178 14.87 -34.09 0.01
N TRP A 179 15.21 -33.23 -0.97
CA TRP A 179 14.96 -33.52 -2.39
C TRP A 179 15.72 -34.73 -2.91
N PHE A 180 16.97 -34.90 -2.48
CA PHE A 180 17.74 -36.09 -2.83
C PHE A 180 17.09 -37.36 -2.28
N ALA A 181 16.61 -37.34 -1.03
CA ALA A 181 15.88 -38.46 -0.44
C ALA A 181 14.55 -38.74 -1.17
N LEU A 182 13.80 -37.70 -1.55
CA LEU A 182 12.57 -37.84 -2.34
C LEU A 182 12.84 -38.37 -3.74
N PHE A 183 13.89 -37.89 -4.40
CA PHE A 183 14.34 -38.40 -5.70
C PHE A 183 14.64 -39.89 -5.61
N LEU A 184 15.42 -40.32 -4.60
CA LEU A 184 15.70 -41.73 -4.37
C LEU A 184 14.41 -42.53 -4.12
N PHE A 185 13.48 -41.98 -3.32
CA PHE A 185 12.19 -42.62 -3.07
C PHE A 185 11.39 -42.81 -4.36
N PHE A 186 11.19 -41.76 -5.17
CA PHE A 186 10.46 -41.86 -6.44
C PHE A 186 11.17 -42.75 -7.45
N TYR A 187 12.50 -42.71 -7.52
CA TYR A 187 13.28 -43.59 -8.40
C TYR A 187 13.11 -45.07 -8.03
N LEU A 188 13.24 -45.39 -6.74
CA LEU A 188 13.10 -46.76 -6.22
C LEU A 188 11.65 -47.27 -6.26
N LYS A 189 10.66 -46.37 -6.21
CA LYS A 189 9.22 -46.70 -6.19
C LYS A 189 8.47 -46.29 -7.46
N HIS A 190 9.15 -46.04 -8.58
CA HIS A 190 8.51 -45.55 -9.80
C HIS A 190 7.39 -46.47 -10.31
N SER A 191 7.53 -47.80 -10.17
CA SER A 191 6.52 -48.79 -10.54
C SER A 191 5.22 -48.65 -9.75
N ALA A 192 5.29 -48.16 -8.52
CA ALA A 192 4.14 -47.98 -7.64
C ALA A 192 3.22 -46.83 -8.08
N PHE A 193 3.71 -45.93 -8.93
CA PHE A 193 2.97 -44.77 -9.47
C PHE A 193 2.47 -45.00 -10.91
N ALA A 194 2.74 -46.16 -11.51
CA ALA A 194 2.24 -46.48 -12.84
C ALA A 194 0.72 -46.76 -12.77
N SER A 195 -0.11 -45.86 -13.31
CA SER A 195 -1.54 -46.12 -13.50
C SER A 195 -1.75 -46.96 -14.77
N GLY A 196 -2.57 -48.01 -14.68
CA GLY A 196 -2.60 -49.16 -15.58
C GLY A 196 -2.76 -48.93 -17.09
N ASN A 197 -2.29 -49.93 -17.84
CA ASN A 197 -2.56 -50.35 -19.23
C ASN A 197 -2.84 -49.28 -20.30
N ARG A 198 -2.06 -48.18 -20.35
CA ARG A 198 -1.93 -47.44 -21.61
C ARG A 198 -1.10 -48.28 -22.58
N GLN A 199 -1.77 -49.00 -23.49
CA GLN A 199 -1.14 -49.49 -24.71
C GLN A 199 -0.50 -48.28 -25.40
N THR A 200 0.83 -48.22 -25.37
CA THR A 200 1.61 -47.25 -26.12
C THR A 200 1.52 -47.62 -27.59
N THR A 201 0.41 -47.28 -28.24
CA THR A 201 0.36 -47.31 -29.70
C THR A 201 1.21 -46.17 -30.25
N ASP A 202 2.02 -46.53 -31.23
CA ASP A 202 3.19 -45.82 -31.74
C ASP A 202 2.97 -44.37 -32.19
N THR A 203 4.09 -43.64 -32.17
CA THR A 203 4.32 -42.22 -32.54
C THR A 203 3.89 -41.19 -31.48
N LEU A 204 4.80 -40.92 -30.53
CA LEU A 204 4.80 -39.73 -29.68
C LEU A 204 4.93 -38.47 -30.55
N SER A 205 3.82 -38.02 -31.13
CA SER A 205 3.75 -36.71 -31.76
C SER A 205 3.76 -35.65 -30.67
N PHE A 206 4.89 -34.95 -30.53
CA PHE A 206 5.02 -33.85 -29.57
C PHE A 206 4.06 -32.68 -29.86
N SER A 207 3.72 -32.46 -31.14
CA SER A 207 2.90 -31.32 -31.57
C SER A 207 1.38 -31.58 -31.46
N GLY A 208 0.95 -32.84 -31.52
CA GLY A 208 -0.47 -33.22 -31.48
C GLY A 208 -1.20 -32.75 -30.22
N PRO A 209 -0.78 -33.17 -29.01
CA PRO A 209 -1.39 -32.76 -27.74
C PRO A 209 -1.43 -31.23 -27.53
N ILE A 210 -0.37 -30.54 -27.98
CA ILE A 210 -0.28 -29.07 -27.90
C ILE A 210 -1.34 -28.43 -28.81
N ALA A 211 -1.42 -28.86 -30.07
CA ALA A 211 -2.40 -28.34 -31.02
C ALA A 211 -3.85 -28.62 -30.56
N ASN A 212 -4.13 -29.84 -30.10
CA ASN A 212 -5.44 -30.23 -29.56
C ASN A 212 -5.85 -29.35 -28.38
N THR A 213 -4.91 -29.09 -27.46
CA THR A 213 -5.16 -28.21 -26.31
C THR A 213 -5.47 -26.78 -26.75
N LEU A 214 -4.62 -26.18 -27.60
CA LEU A 214 -4.75 -24.78 -28.02
C LEU A 214 -5.99 -24.50 -28.89
N THR A 215 -6.57 -25.54 -29.48
CA THR A 215 -7.81 -25.46 -30.26
C THR A 215 -9.07 -25.63 -29.42
N SER A 216 -8.96 -26.10 -28.17
CA SER A 216 -10.09 -26.22 -27.26
C SER A 216 -10.54 -24.85 -26.75
N GLN A 217 -11.75 -24.44 -27.15
CA GLN A 217 -12.36 -23.19 -26.70
C GLN A 217 -12.56 -23.16 -25.18
N GLN A 218 -12.98 -24.27 -24.59
CA GLN A 218 -13.20 -24.37 -23.14
C GLN A 218 -11.89 -24.24 -22.38
N TRP A 219 -10.82 -24.86 -22.88
CA TRP A 219 -9.48 -24.71 -22.32
C TRP A 219 -9.03 -23.24 -22.38
N LEU A 220 -9.18 -22.57 -23.53
CA LEU A 220 -8.79 -21.17 -23.68
C LEU A 220 -9.52 -20.25 -22.70
N LEU A 221 -10.83 -20.44 -22.53
CA LEU A 221 -11.63 -19.67 -21.57
C LEU A 221 -11.16 -19.93 -20.12
N HIS A 222 -10.86 -21.18 -19.76
CA HIS A 222 -10.33 -21.49 -18.43
C HIS A 222 -8.96 -20.85 -18.20
N VAL A 223 -8.06 -20.87 -19.19
CA VAL A 223 -6.74 -20.22 -19.06
C VAL A 223 -6.85 -18.72 -18.93
N VAL A 224 -7.73 -18.06 -19.69
CA VAL A 224 -7.95 -16.61 -19.57
C VAL A 224 -8.56 -16.27 -18.21
N ALA A 225 -9.57 -17.03 -17.76
CA ALA A 225 -10.19 -16.80 -16.45
C ALA A 225 -9.22 -17.07 -15.29
N TYR A 226 -8.39 -18.11 -15.40
CA TYR A 226 -7.37 -18.44 -14.43
C TYR A 226 -6.25 -17.42 -14.42
N GLY A 227 -5.81 -16.94 -15.58
CA GLY A 227 -4.86 -15.85 -15.71
C GLY A 227 -5.39 -14.55 -15.11
N ALA A 228 -6.66 -14.20 -15.34
CA ALA A 228 -7.31 -13.03 -14.73
C ALA A 228 -7.46 -13.17 -13.20
N GLN A 229 -7.71 -14.37 -12.69
CA GLN A 229 -7.67 -14.61 -11.25
C GLN A 229 -6.23 -14.47 -10.71
N THR A 230 -5.27 -15.06 -11.41
CA THR A 230 -3.84 -15.05 -11.05
C THR A 230 -3.25 -13.64 -11.13
N TRP A 231 -3.77 -12.77 -12.00
CA TRP A 231 -3.51 -11.34 -12.01
C TRP A 231 -3.84 -10.69 -10.67
N PHE A 232 -5.06 -10.95 -10.16
CA PHE A 232 -5.45 -10.44 -8.86
C PHE A 232 -4.61 -11.06 -7.76
N LEU A 233 -4.52 -12.40 -7.68
CA LEU A 233 -3.83 -13.08 -6.59
C LEU A 233 -2.33 -12.75 -6.54
N GLY A 234 -1.68 -12.72 -7.71
CA GLY A 234 -0.28 -12.35 -7.88
C GLY A 234 -0.01 -10.93 -7.40
N GLY A 235 -0.69 -9.95 -7.98
CA GLY A 235 -0.53 -8.55 -7.57
C GLY A 235 -0.99 -8.29 -6.13
N ALA A 236 -2.06 -8.93 -5.67
CA ALA A 236 -2.58 -8.77 -4.31
C ALA A 236 -1.61 -9.35 -3.26
N SER A 237 -0.83 -10.37 -3.60
CA SER A 237 0.17 -10.93 -2.68
C SER A 237 1.32 -9.96 -2.40
N ALA A 238 1.81 -9.26 -3.43
CA ALA A 238 2.81 -8.21 -3.30
C ALA A 238 2.21 -6.95 -2.63
N TRP A 239 1.01 -6.55 -3.09
CA TRP A 239 0.27 -5.41 -2.57
C TRP A 239 -0.07 -5.57 -1.09
N ALA A 240 -0.60 -6.71 -0.64
CA ALA A 240 -1.09 -6.87 0.73
C ALA A 240 0.03 -6.69 1.75
N VAL A 241 1.21 -7.28 1.51
CA VAL A 241 2.36 -7.11 2.42
C VAL A 241 2.78 -5.65 2.47
N GLN A 242 2.88 -4.97 1.32
CA GLN A 242 3.26 -3.56 1.28
C GLN A 242 2.19 -2.68 1.90
N TYR A 243 0.94 -2.75 1.45
CA TYR A 243 -0.19 -1.96 1.92
C TYR A 243 -0.41 -2.09 3.43
N ILE A 244 -0.37 -3.32 3.98
CA ILE A 244 -0.56 -3.51 5.42
C ILE A 244 0.64 -2.99 6.22
N SER A 245 1.86 -3.20 5.70
CA SER A 245 3.08 -2.68 6.35
C SER A 245 3.16 -1.16 6.28
N ILE A 246 2.62 -0.57 5.21
CA ILE A 246 2.34 0.86 5.08
C ILE A 246 1.18 1.11 6.06
N VAL A 247 -0.08 1.12 5.65
CA VAL A 247 -1.27 1.60 6.38
C VAL A 247 -1.34 1.28 7.88
N TYR A 248 -0.96 0.07 8.31
CA TYR A 248 -1.09 -0.33 9.72
C TYR A 248 0.21 -0.28 10.52
N LEU A 249 1.34 0.11 9.91
CA LEU A 249 2.65 0.25 10.56
C LEU A 249 3.09 -0.99 11.35
N THR A 250 2.81 -2.17 10.81
CA THR A 250 3.19 -3.46 11.43
C THR A 250 4.05 -4.30 10.51
N LYS A 251 4.83 -5.22 11.11
CA LYS A 251 5.43 -6.33 10.36
C LYS A 251 4.32 -7.28 9.89
N ALA A 252 3.73 -6.98 8.74
CA ALA A 252 2.55 -7.65 8.21
C ALA A 252 2.80 -9.12 7.81
N GLN A 253 4.07 -9.53 7.66
CA GLN A 253 4.45 -10.84 7.13
C GLN A 253 3.92 -12.00 7.99
N LEU A 254 3.96 -11.86 9.33
CA LEU A 254 3.52 -12.92 10.24
C LEU A 254 2.01 -13.10 10.22
N VAL A 255 1.24 -12.01 10.24
CA VAL A 255 -0.23 -12.06 10.26
C VAL A 255 -0.77 -12.55 8.93
N ILE A 256 -0.23 -12.04 7.81
CA ILE A 256 -0.59 -12.52 6.46
C ILE A 256 -0.22 -14.00 6.32
N GLY A 257 0.98 -14.40 6.77
CA GLY A 257 1.41 -15.80 6.75
C GLY A 257 0.47 -16.70 7.55
N ALA A 258 0.16 -16.34 8.80
CA ALA A 258 -0.72 -17.12 9.67
C ALA A 258 -2.16 -17.20 9.13
N GLY A 259 -2.72 -16.09 8.66
CA GLY A 259 -4.05 -16.09 8.07
C GLY A 259 -4.11 -16.84 6.75
N THR A 260 -3.06 -16.75 5.92
CA THR A 260 -2.94 -17.54 4.68
C THR A 260 -2.87 -19.03 4.99
N LEU A 261 -2.13 -19.45 6.02
CA LEU A 261 -2.14 -20.85 6.47
C LEU A 261 -3.57 -21.30 6.84
N GLY A 262 -4.30 -20.48 7.61
CA GLY A 262 -5.67 -20.77 8.02
C GLY A 262 -6.64 -20.92 6.84
N THR A 263 -6.61 -19.99 5.88
CA THR A 263 -7.48 -20.03 4.69
C THR A 263 -7.09 -21.16 3.73
N SER A 264 -5.79 -21.47 3.63
CA SER A 264 -5.24 -22.51 2.77
C SER A 264 -5.67 -23.91 3.18
N LEU A 265 -5.62 -24.22 4.48
CA LEU A 265 -5.95 -25.56 5.00
C LEU A 265 -7.33 -26.05 4.57
N VAL A 266 -8.29 -25.13 4.40
CA VAL A 266 -9.69 -25.48 4.15
C VAL A 266 -10.13 -25.14 2.72
N GLY A 267 -9.63 -24.07 2.12
CA GLY A 267 -10.22 -23.49 0.90
C GLY A 267 -10.29 -24.47 -0.28
N SER A 268 -9.16 -24.99 -0.75
CA SER A 268 -9.13 -25.78 -2.00
C SER A 268 -9.82 -27.14 -1.83
N SER A 269 -9.68 -27.73 -0.65
CA SER A 269 -10.39 -28.95 -0.25
C SER A 269 -11.91 -28.74 -0.23
N LEU A 270 -12.38 -27.60 0.29
CA LEU A 270 -13.80 -27.25 0.26
C LEU A 270 -14.30 -27.04 -1.17
N GLY A 271 -13.51 -26.39 -2.02
CA GLY A 271 -13.82 -26.23 -3.45
C GLY A 271 -14.02 -27.57 -4.17
N GLY A 272 -13.09 -28.52 -3.94
CA GLY A 272 -13.18 -29.89 -4.46
C GLY A 272 -14.38 -30.67 -3.91
N TYR A 273 -14.65 -30.56 -2.61
CA TYR A 273 -15.80 -31.19 -1.98
C TYR A 273 -17.13 -30.65 -2.53
N CYS A 274 -17.27 -29.33 -2.64
CA CYS A 274 -18.45 -28.70 -3.25
C CYS A 274 -18.67 -29.20 -4.67
N LEU A 275 -17.60 -29.36 -5.45
CA LEU A 275 -17.66 -29.86 -6.82
C LEU A 275 -18.15 -31.31 -6.89
N ASP A 276 -17.61 -32.19 -6.06
CA ASP A 276 -18.07 -33.58 -5.95
C ASP A 276 -19.55 -33.65 -5.49
N TYR A 277 -19.93 -32.80 -4.53
CA TYR A 277 -21.32 -32.70 -4.08
C TYR A 277 -22.28 -32.32 -5.22
N LEU A 278 -21.92 -31.32 -6.05
CA LEU A 278 -22.74 -30.93 -7.20
C LEU A 278 -22.88 -32.05 -8.24
N ASN A 279 -21.78 -32.76 -8.51
CA ASN A 279 -21.76 -33.85 -9.48
C ASN A 279 -22.65 -35.02 -9.00
N VAL A 280 -22.53 -35.42 -7.73
CA VAL A 280 -23.29 -36.55 -7.16
C VAL A 280 -24.75 -36.18 -6.89
N ARG A 281 -25.01 -35.01 -6.29
CA ARG A 281 -26.36 -34.62 -5.85
C ARG A 281 -27.25 -34.15 -6.98
N TRP A 282 -26.69 -33.40 -7.94
CA TRP A 282 -27.45 -32.77 -9.03
C TRP A 282 -27.18 -33.40 -10.41
N GLY A 283 -26.29 -34.40 -10.50
CA GLY A 283 -25.99 -35.10 -11.75
C GLY A 283 -25.35 -34.20 -12.81
N TRP A 284 -24.70 -33.11 -12.37
CA TRP A 284 -24.06 -32.20 -13.30
C TRP A 284 -22.79 -32.80 -13.89
N ASN A 285 -22.50 -32.47 -15.15
CA ASN A 285 -21.19 -32.74 -15.72
C ASN A 285 -20.12 -31.92 -14.95
N ARG A 286 -18.98 -32.55 -14.66
CA ARG A 286 -17.85 -31.97 -13.93
C ARG A 286 -17.47 -30.58 -14.45
N LEU A 287 -17.31 -30.41 -15.76
CA LEU A 287 -16.94 -29.13 -16.38
C LEU A 287 -17.97 -28.03 -16.10
N LYS A 288 -19.27 -28.37 -16.17
CA LYS A 288 -20.35 -27.41 -15.86
C LYS A 288 -20.29 -26.98 -14.39
N ALA A 289 -20.08 -27.94 -13.49
CA ALA A 289 -19.98 -27.67 -12.07
C ALA A 289 -18.73 -26.84 -11.72
N CYS A 290 -17.60 -27.05 -12.42
CA CYS A 290 -16.40 -26.21 -12.32
C CYS A 290 -16.70 -24.75 -12.67
N CYS A 291 -17.26 -24.49 -13.86
CA CYS A 291 -17.56 -23.12 -14.32
C CYS A 291 -18.55 -22.42 -13.38
N PHE A 292 -19.56 -23.14 -12.88
CA PHE A 292 -20.55 -22.60 -11.96
C PHE A 292 -19.95 -22.21 -10.61
N LEU A 293 -19.19 -23.11 -9.97
CA LEU A 293 -18.56 -22.81 -8.67
C LEU A 293 -17.58 -21.64 -8.76
N ASN A 294 -16.74 -21.62 -9.81
CA ASN A 294 -15.81 -20.51 -10.02
C ASN A 294 -16.53 -19.18 -10.24
N SER A 295 -17.64 -19.18 -10.99
CA SER A 295 -18.46 -17.97 -11.16
C SER A 295 -19.03 -17.47 -9.83
N ILE A 296 -19.49 -18.37 -8.94
CA ILE A 296 -20.02 -17.99 -7.63
C ILE A 296 -18.90 -17.41 -6.75
N PHE A 297 -17.80 -18.15 -6.57
CA PHE A 297 -16.71 -17.69 -5.71
C PHE A 297 -16.10 -16.36 -6.18
N MET A 298 -15.93 -16.19 -7.50
CA MET A 298 -15.43 -14.92 -8.07
C MET A 298 -16.45 -13.79 -7.96
N SER A 299 -17.76 -14.06 -8.09
CA SER A 299 -18.76 -13.01 -7.91
C SER A 299 -18.88 -12.51 -6.48
N MET A 300 -18.70 -13.38 -5.47
CA MET A 300 -18.66 -12.99 -4.05
C MET A 300 -17.42 -12.16 -3.71
N CYS A 301 -16.30 -12.48 -4.34
CA CYS A 301 -15.02 -11.80 -4.19
C CYS A 301 -15.04 -10.33 -4.65
N VAL A 302 -15.73 -10.07 -5.77
CA VAL A 302 -15.77 -8.77 -6.44
C VAL A 302 -16.22 -7.60 -5.54
N PRO A 303 -17.41 -7.62 -4.88
CA PRO A 303 -17.85 -6.50 -4.07
C PRO A 303 -16.98 -6.31 -2.82
N LEU A 304 -16.47 -7.41 -2.26
CA LEU A 304 -15.59 -7.37 -1.09
C LEU A 304 -14.24 -6.71 -1.44
N GLY A 305 -13.66 -7.06 -2.59
CA GLY A 305 -12.39 -6.48 -3.06
C GLY A 305 -12.45 -4.97 -3.27
N LEU A 306 -13.61 -4.43 -3.66
CA LEU A 306 -13.79 -2.98 -3.80
C LEU A 306 -13.89 -2.24 -2.45
N ILE A 307 -14.39 -2.89 -1.39
CA ILE A 307 -14.64 -2.25 -0.09
C ILE A 307 -13.39 -2.29 0.80
N VAL A 308 -12.57 -3.34 0.70
CA VAL A 308 -11.35 -3.55 1.52
C VAL A 308 -10.44 -2.32 1.65
N PRO A 309 -10.07 -1.56 0.60
CA PRO A 309 -9.16 -0.42 0.72
C PRO A 309 -9.74 0.80 1.46
N TRP A 310 -11.04 0.78 1.76
CA TRP A 310 -11.74 1.84 2.49
C TRP A 310 -11.95 1.50 3.96
N MET A 311 -11.48 0.33 4.41
CA MET A 311 -11.60 -0.08 5.80
C MET A 311 -10.48 0.53 6.64
N GLU A 312 -10.84 1.35 7.61
CA GLU A 312 -9.88 2.05 8.50
C GLU A 312 -9.48 1.21 9.72
N HIS A 313 -10.25 0.18 10.04
CA HIS A 313 -10.04 -0.68 11.20
C HIS A 313 -9.36 -2.00 10.83
N LEU A 314 -8.24 -2.31 11.49
CA LEU A 314 -7.41 -3.48 11.25
C LEU A 314 -8.14 -4.83 11.35
N GLY A 315 -9.02 -4.99 12.35
CA GLY A 315 -9.76 -6.23 12.59
C GLY A 315 -10.73 -6.58 11.44
N PRO A 316 -11.69 -5.70 11.13
CA PRO A 316 -12.58 -5.87 9.97
C PRO A 316 -11.83 -6.04 8.64
N PHE A 317 -10.75 -5.28 8.44
CA PHE A 317 -9.90 -5.39 7.26
C PHE A 317 -9.34 -6.81 7.10
N TYR A 318 -8.71 -7.37 8.13
CA TYR A 318 -8.16 -8.73 8.05
C TYR A 318 -9.25 -9.77 7.85
N ALA A 319 -10.40 -9.63 8.52
CA ALA A 319 -11.51 -10.56 8.38
C ALA A 319 -11.98 -10.64 6.92
N VAL A 320 -12.20 -9.49 6.26
CA VAL A 320 -12.65 -9.47 4.87
C VAL A 320 -11.54 -9.85 3.90
N PHE A 321 -10.29 -9.42 4.14
CA PHE A 321 -9.13 -9.80 3.34
C PHE A 321 -8.93 -11.32 3.31
N PHE A 322 -8.90 -11.96 4.47
CA PHE A 322 -8.75 -13.43 4.55
C PHE A 322 -9.97 -14.16 4.01
N PHE A 323 -11.18 -13.57 4.10
CA PHE A 323 -12.35 -14.17 3.48
C PHE A 323 -12.29 -14.13 1.94
N ILE A 324 -11.83 -13.03 1.34
CA ILE A 324 -11.56 -12.96 -0.12
C ILE A 324 -10.50 -13.97 -0.51
N GLN A 325 -9.41 -14.07 0.26
CA GLN A 325 -8.35 -15.04 0.02
C GLN A 325 -8.89 -16.47 0.08
N PHE A 326 -9.68 -16.79 1.09
CA PHE A 326 -10.34 -18.09 1.23
C PHE A 326 -11.20 -18.43 0.02
N LEU A 327 -12.05 -17.51 -0.44
CA LEU A 327 -12.89 -17.70 -1.63
C LEU A 327 -12.06 -17.91 -2.90
N ASN A 328 -10.93 -17.21 -3.07
CA ASN A 328 -10.01 -17.45 -4.18
C ASN A 328 -9.34 -18.83 -4.08
N ILE A 329 -8.97 -19.28 -2.89
CA ILE A 329 -8.37 -20.62 -2.71
C ILE A 329 -9.41 -21.72 -3.00
N CYS A 330 -10.69 -21.47 -2.73
CA CYS A 330 -11.78 -22.39 -3.09
C CYS A 330 -11.90 -22.64 -4.61
N THR A 331 -11.41 -21.76 -5.48
CA THR A 331 -11.47 -21.97 -6.94
C THR A 331 -10.34 -22.87 -7.46
N MET A 332 -9.26 -23.09 -6.68
CA MET A 332 -8.06 -23.78 -7.17
C MET A 332 -8.35 -25.18 -7.71
N ALA A 333 -9.14 -25.99 -6.98
CA ALA A 333 -9.48 -27.32 -7.44
C ALA A 333 -10.44 -27.27 -8.64
N PRO A 334 -11.58 -26.54 -8.60
CA PRO A 334 -12.48 -26.45 -9.74
C PRO A 334 -11.87 -25.90 -11.03
N ILE A 335 -10.97 -24.90 -10.97
CA ILE A 335 -10.30 -24.36 -12.16
C ILE A 335 -9.42 -25.40 -12.84
N ASN A 336 -8.53 -26.04 -12.07
CA ASN A 336 -7.59 -27.02 -12.62
C ASN A 336 -8.30 -28.29 -13.09
N LEU A 337 -9.40 -28.67 -12.44
CA LEU A 337 -10.25 -29.74 -12.92
C LEU A 337 -10.95 -29.37 -14.23
N GLY A 338 -11.47 -28.14 -14.34
CA GLY A 338 -12.07 -27.64 -15.58
C GLY A 338 -11.10 -27.64 -16.77
N ILE A 339 -9.82 -27.34 -16.53
CA ILE A 339 -8.75 -27.45 -17.53
C ILE A 339 -8.59 -28.91 -18.00
N MET A 340 -8.55 -29.86 -17.08
CA MET A 340 -8.42 -31.29 -17.42
C MET A 340 -9.66 -31.85 -18.14
N GLU A 341 -10.85 -31.35 -17.79
CA GLU A 341 -12.12 -31.72 -18.42
C GLU A 341 -12.35 -31.01 -19.77
N SER A 342 -11.50 -30.05 -20.13
CA SER A 342 -11.56 -29.34 -21.42
C SER A 342 -10.81 -30.06 -22.56
N VAL A 343 -10.12 -31.16 -22.25
CA VAL A 343 -9.28 -31.94 -23.19
C VAL A 343 -9.44 -33.45 -22.94
N ALA A 344 -8.93 -34.27 -23.86
CA ALA A 344 -8.91 -35.72 -23.69
C ALA A 344 -7.96 -36.16 -22.56
N PRO A 345 -8.20 -37.32 -21.91
CA PRO A 345 -7.37 -37.83 -20.81
C PRO A 345 -5.87 -37.96 -21.11
N ALA A 346 -5.51 -38.23 -22.37
CA ALA A 346 -4.12 -38.30 -22.82
C ALA A 346 -3.42 -36.93 -22.81
N ASP A 347 -4.17 -35.85 -23.02
CA ASP A 347 -3.65 -34.49 -23.19
C ASP A 347 -3.69 -33.67 -21.89
N ARG A 348 -4.30 -34.19 -20.81
CA ARG A 348 -4.50 -33.48 -19.52
C ARG A 348 -3.22 -32.89 -18.93
N GLY A 349 -2.12 -33.65 -18.95
CA GLY A 349 -0.81 -33.17 -18.46
C GLY A 349 -0.30 -31.98 -19.27
N THR A 350 -0.36 -32.08 -20.61
CA THR A 350 -0.01 -30.99 -21.53
C THR A 350 -0.90 -29.77 -21.31
N ALA A 351 -2.21 -29.98 -21.13
CA ALA A 351 -3.18 -28.92 -20.91
C ALA A 351 -2.94 -28.15 -19.60
N LEU A 352 -2.61 -28.85 -18.51
CA LEU A 352 -2.21 -28.23 -17.25
C LEU A 352 -0.89 -27.45 -17.39
N GLY A 353 0.09 -27.99 -18.11
CA GLY A 353 1.37 -27.33 -18.36
C GLY A 353 1.20 -26.04 -19.16
N LEU A 354 0.46 -26.09 -20.27
CA LEU A 354 0.16 -24.92 -21.09
C LEU A 354 -0.72 -23.91 -20.35
N ALA A 355 -1.65 -24.37 -19.50
CA ALA A 355 -2.47 -23.47 -18.68
C ALA A 355 -1.65 -22.75 -17.62
N THR A 356 -0.72 -23.45 -16.98
CA THR A 356 0.24 -22.88 -16.02
C THR A 356 1.12 -21.83 -16.71
N LEU A 357 1.63 -22.13 -17.91
CA LEU A 357 2.36 -21.15 -18.72
C LEU A 357 1.50 -19.93 -19.06
N GLY A 358 0.28 -20.18 -19.53
CA GLY A 358 -0.68 -19.14 -19.92
C GLY A 358 -1.01 -18.20 -18.77
N MET A 359 -1.41 -18.73 -17.61
CA MET A 359 -1.77 -17.91 -16.44
C MET A 359 -0.60 -17.04 -15.97
N HIS A 360 0.65 -17.50 -16.11
CA HIS A 360 1.81 -16.68 -15.75
C HIS A 360 2.06 -15.56 -16.76
N ILE A 361 1.90 -15.84 -18.07
CA ILE A 361 2.08 -14.85 -19.14
C ILE A 361 1.08 -13.69 -19.01
N ILE A 362 -0.18 -13.98 -18.69
CA ILE A 362 -1.25 -12.96 -18.65
C ILE A 362 -1.67 -12.54 -17.23
N GLY A 363 -1.17 -13.22 -16.19
CA GLY A 363 -1.63 -13.08 -14.81
C GLY A 363 -0.61 -12.42 -13.89
N ASP A 364 0.05 -13.22 -13.04
CA ASP A 364 0.90 -12.73 -11.94
C ASP A 364 2.17 -12.02 -12.42
N VAL A 365 2.80 -12.47 -13.53
CA VAL A 365 3.99 -11.80 -14.06
C VAL A 365 3.70 -10.37 -14.52
N PRO A 366 2.76 -10.13 -15.47
CA PRO A 366 2.46 -8.76 -15.90
C PRO A 366 1.80 -7.94 -14.79
N SER A 367 0.91 -8.52 -13.98
CA SER A 367 0.25 -7.79 -12.89
C SER A 367 1.24 -7.26 -11.85
N ASN A 368 2.23 -8.05 -11.42
CA ASN A 368 3.25 -7.59 -10.48
C ASN A 368 4.13 -6.48 -11.09
N ILE A 369 4.45 -6.57 -12.39
CA ILE A 369 5.21 -5.54 -13.10
C ILE A 369 4.40 -4.24 -13.18
N LEU A 370 3.15 -4.32 -13.61
CA LEU A 370 2.26 -3.16 -13.80
C LEU A 370 1.86 -2.53 -12.47
N TYR A 371 1.60 -3.34 -11.45
CA TYR A 371 1.45 -2.92 -10.06
C TYR A 371 2.65 -2.07 -9.62
N GLY A 372 3.87 -2.59 -9.79
CA GLY A 372 5.10 -1.86 -9.43
C GLY A 372 5.26 -0.56 -10.22
N MET A 373 4.94 -0.56 -11.51
CA MET A 373 4.99 0.63 -12.37
C MET A 373 3.99 1.72 -11.94
N GLU A 374 2.75 1.34 -11.64
CA GLU A 374 1.70 2.29 -11.25
C GLU A 374 1.93 2.84 -9.84
N ALA A 375 2.31 1.97 -8.89
CA ALA A 375 2.73 2.37 -7.56
C ALA A 375 3.90 3.38 -7.64
N ASP A 376 4.92 3.11 -8.46
CA ASP A 376 6.05 4.02 -8.68
C ASP A 376 5.62 5.33 -9.35
N ARG A 377 4.76 5.29 -10.37
CA ARG A 377 4.32 6.47 -11.13
C ARG A 377 3.53 7.44 -10.24
N ILE A 378 2.60 6.93 -9.44
CA ILE A 378 1.82 7.74 -8.50
C ILE A 378 2.72 8.28 -7.38
N THR A 379 3.61 7.43 -6.85
CA THR A 379 4.56 7.82 -5.80
C THR A 379 5.53 8.91 -6.28
N LYS A 380 6.09 8.79 -7.49
CA LYS A 380 7.04 9.75 -8.07
C LYS A 380 6.36 11.03 -8.58
N GLY A 381 5.12 10.93 -9.08
CA GLY A 381 4.33 12.06 -9.56
C GLY A 381 3.80 12.97 -8.45
N ALA A 382 3.45 12.40 -7.29
CA ALA A 382 3.00 13.15 -6.11
C ALA A 382 4.17 13.78 -5.31
N ALA A 383 5.37 13.19 -5.37
CA ALA A 383 6.50 13.57 -4.51
C ALA A 383 7.42 14.70 -5.03
N GLY A 384 7.21 15.27 -6.23
CA GLY A 384 8.04 16.36 -6.75
C GLY A 384 9.55 16.04 -6.79
N PHE A 385 10.02 15.48 -7.89
CA PHE A 385 11.44 15.37 -8.30
C PHE A 385 12.46 14.71 -7.33
N THR A 386 12.11 14.17 -6.15
CA THR A 386 13.12 13.81 -5.12
C THR A 386 13.21 12.36 -4.62
N SER A 387 12.40 11.38 -5.03
CA SER A 387 12.57 10.01 -4.50
C SER A 387 13.07 8.98 -5.53
N THR A 388 14.34 8.61 -5.38
CA THR A 388 14.90 7.33 -5.83
C THR A 388 14.63 6.18 -4.84
N LEU A 389 13.95 6.45 -3.72
CA LEU A 389 13.57 5.45 -2.71
C LEU A 389 12.23 4.77 -3.06
N ALA A 390 12.23 3.44 -3.03
CA ALA A 390 11.02 2.62 -3.13
C ALA A 390 10.17 2.73 -1.85
N CYS A 391 8.84 2.63 -1.97
CA CYS A 391 7.90 2.54 -0.83
C CYS A 391 8.22 1.30 0.02
N SER A 392 9.03 1.45 1.08
CA SER A 392 9.37 0.35 2.00
C SER A 392 8.98 0.69 3.44
N TYR A 393 8.66 -0.33 4.22
CA TYR A 393 8.40 -0.21 5.65
C TYR A 393 9.55 0.51 6.37
N GLU A 394 10.83 0.16 6.09
CA GLU A 394 11.97 0.82 6.75
C GLU A 394 12.10 2.30 6.38
N ALA A 395 11.78 2.67 5.13
CA ALA A 395 11.77 4.07 4.70
C ALA A 395 10.63 4.87 5.36
N LEU A 396 9.54 4.19 5.72
CA LEU A 396 8.34 4.76 6.35
C LEU A 396 8.36 4.66 7.89
N VAL A 397 9.24 3.84 8.47
CA VAL A 397 9.39 3.60 9.93
C VAL A 397 10.56 4.40 10.52
N GLY A 398 11.28 5.14 9.68
CA GLY A 398 12.13 6.24 10.11
C GLY A 398 11.33 7.33 10.83
N ASP A 399 11.91 8.52 10.98
CA ASP A 399 11.19 9.63 11.61
C ASP A 399 9.92 10.00 10.80
N GLN A 400 8.77 9.43 11.18
CA GLN A 400 7.46 9.72 10.59
C GLN A 400 7.08 11.20 10.75
N SER A 401 7.83 11.94 11.56
CA SER A 401 7.77 13.38 11.66
C SER A 401 8.65 14.11 10.64
N SER A 402 9.14 13.48 9.57
CA SER A 402 9.76 14.12 8.37
C SER A 402 8.72 14.36 7.26
N PRO A 403 8.69 15.53 6.57
CA PRO A 403 7.62 15.83 5.61
C PRO A 403 7.80 14.99 4.36
N VAL A 404 9.06 14.61 4.10
CA VAL A 404 9.46 13.69 3.05
C VAL A 404 8.91 12.30 3.33
N VAL A 405 9.01 11.80 4.57
CA VAL A 405 8.53 10.45 4.94
C VAL A 405 6.99 10.38 4.97
N HIS A 406 6.31 11.44 5.40
CA HIS A 406 4.83 11.49 5.41
C HIS A 406 4.22 11.76 4.03
N GLY A 407 4.81 12.66 3.23
CA GLY A 407 4.41 12.83 1.83
C GLY A 407 4.70 11.57 1.01
N MET A 408 5.81 10.87 1.31
CA MET A 408 6.08 9.54 0.76
C MET A 408 5.04 8.53 1.24
N TRP A 409 4.62 8.55 2.51
CA TRP A 409 3.53 7.71 3.02
C TRP A 409 2.21 7.92 2.27
N GLU A 410 1.73 9.15 2.14
CA GLU A 410 0.44 9.45 1.48
C GLU A 410 0.50 9.12 -0.01
N ALA A 411 1.61 9.43 -0.67
CA ALA A 411 1.87 9.04 -2.04
C ALA A 411 1.91 7.50 -2.20
N CYS A 412 2.54 6.81 -1.25
CA CYS A 412 2.55 5.35 -1.20
C CYS A 412 1.14 4.82 -0.93
N GLU A 413 0.39 5.33 0.05
CA GLU A 413 -0.96 4.85 0.38
C GLU A 413 -1.94 5.06 -0.78
N LEU A 414 -1.94 6.24 -1.40
CA LEU A 414 -2.76 6.54 -2.57
C LEU A 414 -2.35 5.69 -3.77
N GLY A 415 -1.05 5.52 -4.00
CA GLY A 415 -0.50 4.62 -5.01
C GLY A 415 -0.99 3.18 -4.80
N GLN A 416 -0.96 2.70 -3.57
CA GLN A 416 -1.39 1.35 -3.21
C GLN A 416 -2.92 1.17 -3.32
N ARG A 417 -3.74 2.15 -2.91
CA ARG A 417 -5.21 2.10 -3.06
C ARG A 417 -5.61 2.10 -4.55
N SER A 418 -4.96 2.93 -5.36
CA SER A 418 -5.21 3.01 -6.81
C SER A 418 -4.74 1.75 -7.54
N ALA A 419 -3.59 1.22 -7.14
CA ALA A 419 -3.06 -0.03 -7.67
C ALA A 419 -3.96 -1.24 -7.35
N LEU A 420 -4.62 -1.27 -6.18
CA LEU A 420 -5.58 -2.34 -5.88
C LEU A 420 -6.78 -2.32 -6.84
N ALA A 421 -7.27 -1.15 -7.24
CA ALA A 421 -8.37 -1.06 -8.21
C ALA A 421 -8.00 -1.72 -9.55
N LEU A 422 -6.76 -1.53 -10.02
CA LEU A 422 -6.21 -2.22 -11.20
C LEU A 422 -6.20 -3.75 -11.03
N LEU A 423 -5.87 -4.23 -9.83
CA LEU A 423 -5.84 -5.67 -9.54
C LEU A 423 -7.26 -6.26 -9.49
N CYS A 424 -8.22 -5.54 -8.90
CA CYS A 424 -9.61 -5.97 -8.81
C CYS A 424 -10.24 -6.23 -10.20
N CYS A 425 -9.80 -5.54 -11.26
CA CYS A 425 -10.21 -5.82 -12.64
C CYS A 425 -10.01 -7.29 -13.05
N GLY A 426 -8.97 -7.95 -12.53
CA GLY A 426 -8.73 -9.38 -12.76
C GLY A 426 -9.85 -10.27 -12.21
N MET A 427 -10.37 -9.95 -11.03
CA MET A 427 -11.48 -10.70 -10.42
C MET A 427 -12.77 -10.55 -11.24
N TYR A 428 -13.06 -9.32 -11.69
CA TYR A 428 -14.18 -9.02 -12.57
C TYR A 428 -14.08 -9.81 -13.88
N ALA A 429 -12.92 -9.72 -14.55
CA ALA A 429 -12.67 -10.43 -15.80
C ALA A 429 -12.82 -11.95 -15.62
N SER A 430 -12.25 -12.52 -14.56
CA SER A 430 -12.37 -13.94 -14.25
C SER A 430 -13.83 -14.38 -14.08
N PHE A 431 -14.64 -13.62 -13.33
CA PHE A 431 -16.08 -13.87 -13.19
C PHE A 431 -16.80 -13.89 -14.55
N PHE A 432 -16.61 -12.86 -15.38
CA PHE A 432 -17.28 -12.78 -16.68
C PHE A 432 -16.85 -13.91 -17.61
N VAL A 433 -15.58 -14.29 -17.62
CA VAL A 433 -15.08 -15.36 -18.49
C VAL A 433 -15.60 -16.73 -18.03
N PHE A 434 -15.67 -17.01 -16.72
CA PHE A 434 -16.29 -18.25 -16.23
C PHE A 434 -17.80 -18.29 -16.51
N ALA A 435 -18.49 -17.15 -16.42
CA ALA A 435 -19.89 -17.07 -16.81
C ALA A 435 -20.06 -17.36 -18.33
N ILE A 436 -19.18 -16.82 -19.17
CA ILE A 436 -19.17 -17.13 -20.61
C ILE A 436 -18.86 -18.62 -20.85
N ALA A 437 -17.92 -19.22 -20.13
CA ALA A 437 -17.61 -20.65 -20.25
C ALA A 437 -18.79 -21.53 -19.83
N LEU A 438 -19.58 -21.09 -18.85
CA LEU A 438 -20.79 -21.79 -18.38
C LEU A 438 -21.93 -21.74 -19.41
N TYR A 439 -22.15 -20.59 -20.05
CA TYR A 439 -23.27 -20.36 -20.97
C TYR A 439 -22.91 -20.48 -22.47
N GLY A 440 -21.63 -20.63 -22.80
CA GLY A 440 -21.14 -20.77 -24.18
C GLY A 440 -21.67 -22.03 -24.84
N LYS A 441 -22.16 -21.91 -26.08
CA LYS A 441 -22.68 -23.04 -26.87
C LYS A 441 -21.60 -24.13 -26.99
N ARG A 442 -21.86 -25.29 -26.40
CA ARG A 442 -21.08 -26.52 -26.59
C ARG A 442 -21.12 -26.91 -28.06
N GLN A 443 -19.98 -26.92 -28.74
CA GLN A 443 -19.93 -27.34 -30.14
C GLN A 443 -19.00 -28.52 -30.44
N ALA A 444 -18.40 -29.18 -29.44
CA ALA A 444 -17.43 -30.24 -29.75
C ALA A 444 -17.41 -31.50 -28.86
N ALA A 445 -18.09 -31.53 -27.71
CA ALA A 445 -18.02 -32.70 -26.82
C ALA A 445 -19.16 -33.71 -27.01
N ASP A 446 -20.34 -33.27 -27.44
CA ASP A 446 -21.51 -34.16 -27.57
C ASP A 446 -21.47 -35.03 -28.85
N GLN A 447 -20.53 -34.82 -29.78
CA GLN A 447 -20.37 -35.70 -30.95
C GLN A 447 -19.52 -36.94 -30.66
N LEU A 448 -18.55 -36.88 -29.73
CA LEU A 448 -17.66 -38.01 -29.47
C LEU A 448 -18.29 -39.05 -28.53
N SER A 449 -19.17 -38.63 -27.61
CA SER A 449 -19.87 -39.55 -26.71
C SER A 449 -21.01 -40.31 -27.39
N VAL A 450 -21.58 -39.76 -28.47
CA VAL A 450 -22.65 -40.44 -29.24
C VAL A 450 -22.09 -41.48 -30.21
N GLU A 451 -20.86 -41.33 -30.69
CA GLU A 451 -20.21 -42.35 -31.54
C GLU A 451 -19.67 -43.56 -30.76
N LEU A 452 -19.32 -43.40 -29.48
CA LEU A 452 -18.78 -44.49 -28.66
C LEU A 452 -19.84 -45.40 -28.03
N ASP A 453 -21.07 -44.91 -27.80
CA ASP A 453 -22.19 -45.73 -27.31
C ASP A 453 -22.98 -46.43 -28.45
N GLY A 454 -22.65 -46.15 -29.71
CA GLY A 454 -23.41 -46.59 -30.89
C GLY A 454 -22.91 -47.85 -31.61
N GLN A 455 -21.76 -48.42 -31.26
CA GLN A 455 -21.19 -49.55 -32.01
C GLN A 455 -21.17 -50.86 -31.20
N GLY A 456 -22.28 -51.59 -31.27
CA GLY A 456 -22.31 -53.04 -31.00
C GLY A 456 -21.57 -53.83 -32.09
N PRO A 457 -21.18 -55.10 -31.82
CA PRO A 457 -20.19 -55.80 -32.63
C PRO A 457 -20.84 -56.38 -33.90
N ALA A 458 -20.43 -55.94 -35.08
CA ALA A 458 -20.82 -56.56 -36.33
C ALA A 458 -19.72 -56.54 -37.41
N ARG A 459 -19.09 -57.72 -37.55
CA ARG A 459 -18.65 -58.42 -38.78
C ARG A 459 -17.71 -57.73 -39.76
N LEU A 460 -16.54 -58.37 -39.90
CA LEU A 460 -15.64 -58.34 -41.05
C LEU A 460 -16.39 -58.47 -42.39
N GLY A 461 -16.03 -57.61 -43.33
CA GLY A 461 -16.41 -57.70 -44.74
C GLY A 461 -15.48 -56.85 -45.60
N SER A 462 -14.68 -57.51 -46.43
CA SER A 462 -13.81 -56.99 -47.49
C SER A 462 -14.49 -56.00 -48.44
N ILE A 463 -13.73 -55.06 -49.02
CA ILE A 463 -13.58 -54.86 -50.48
C ILE A 463 -12.49 -53.80 -50.78
N SER A 464 -11.85 -54.04 -51.91
CA SER A 464 -10.58 -53.57 -52.48
C SER A 464 -10.55 -52.18 -53.11
N GLN A 465 -9.32 -51.62 -53.14
CA GLN A 465 -8.66 -50.83 -54.20
C GLN A 465 -9.49 -49.90 -55.11
N GLN A 466 -9.13 -48.60 -55.12
CA GLN A 466 -8.50 -48.00 -56.30
C GLN A 466 -7.85 -46.65 -55.99
N SER A 467 -6.58 -46.54 -56.41
CA SER A 467 -5.75 -45.35 -56.43
C SER A 467 -5.97 -44.53 -57.70
N SER A 468 -6.11 -43.22 -57.59
CA SER A 468 -5.67 -42.29 -58.63
C SER A 468 -5.18 -40.97 -58.00
N HIS A 469 -3.99 -40.57 -58.45
CA HIS A 469 -3.29 -39.35 -58.05
C HIS A 469 -4.01 -38.10 -58.56
N HIS A 470 -4.16 -37.08 -57.68
CA HIS A 470 -3.70 -35.72 -57.97
C HIS A 470 -3.45 -34.96 -56.64
N PRO A 471 -2.41 -34.10 -56.58
CA PRO A 471 -2.01 -33.39 -55.37
C PRO A 471 -2.81 -32.09 -55.20
N THR A 472 -2.75 -31.51 -53.99
CA THR A 472 -3.22 -30.17 -53.57
C THR A 472 -4.65 -30.05 -53.00
N GLU A 473 -4.80 -30.18 -51.68
CA GLU A 473 -5.64 -29.29 -50.84
C GLU A 473 -5.37 -29.49 -49.33
N PHE A 474 -4.12 -29.30 -48.90
CA PHE A 474 -3.78 -29.20 -47.47
C PHE A 474 -3.48 -27.73 -47.12
N ALA A 475 -4.50 -26.88 -47.09
CA ALA A 475 -4.40 -25.52 -46.54
C ALA A 475 -5.76 -24.83 -46.39
N LYS A 476 -6.67 -25.38 -45.56
CA LYS A 476 -7.70 -24.54 -44.93
C LYS A 476 -7.29 -24.30 -43.48
N ARG A 477 -6.54 -23.20 -43.27
CA ARG A 477 -6.39 -22.60 -41.94
C ARG A 477 -7.80 -22.44 -41.33
N PRO A 478 -8.04 -22.84 -40.08
CA PRO A 478 -9.35 -22.67 -39.50
C PRO A 478 -9.61 -21.18 -39.27
N GLN A 479 -10.58 -20.62 -40.02
CA GLN A 479 -11.15 -19.27 -39.82
C GLN A 479 -11.61 -19.01 -38.37
N ASN A 480 -11.74 -20.07 -37.56
CA ASN A 480 -12.07 -19.98 -36.14
C ASN A 480 -10.93 -19.41 -35.27
N VAL A 481 -9.66 -19.53 -35.69
CA VAL A 481 -8.52 -18.98 -34.94
C VAL A 481 -8.49 -17.46 -35.06
N GLU A 482 -8.74 -16.90 -36.25
CA GLU A 482 -8.84 -15.44 -36.46
C GLU A 482 -10.04 -14.82 -35.73
N ARG A 483 -11.13 -15.58 -35.58
CA ARG A 483 -12.32 -15.14 -34.83
C ARG A 483 -12.13 -15.18 -33.32
N CYS A 484 -11.34 -16.14 -32.82
CA CYS A 484 -10.96 -16.22 -31.41
C CYS A 484 -9.89 -15.18 -31.06
N THR A 485 -8.90 -14.95 -31.91
CA THR A 485 -7.92 -13.87 -31.70
C THR A 485 -8.59 -12.51 -31.78
N SER A 486 -9.56 -12.28 -32.68
CA SER A 486 -10.30 -11.01 -32.72
C SER A 486 -11.23 -10.83 -31.52
N SER A 487 -11.85 -11.89 -31.01
CA SER A 487 -12.68 -11.83 -29.78
C SER A 487 -11.83 -11.62 -28.52
N LEU A 488 -10.64 -12.22 -28.46
CA LEU A 488 -9.66 -12.02 -27.37
C LEU A 488 -9.07 -10.60 -27.42
N VAL A 489 -8.71 -10.10 -28.61
CA VAL A 489 -8.27 -8.72 -28.82
C VAL A 489 -9.38 -7.73 -28.49
N ALA A 490 -10.63 -8.04 -28.83
CA ALA A 490 -11.79 -7.21 -28.47
C ALA A 490 -12.05 -7.21 -26.95
N ALA A 491 -11.92 -8.34 -26.27
CA ALA A 491 -12.06 -8.43 -24.81
C ALA A 491 -10.92 -7.69 -24.09
N LEU A 492 -9.67 -7.83 -24.57
CA LEU A 492 -8.51 -7.09 -24.08
C LEU A 492 -8.62 -5.58 -24.39
N ALA A 493 -9.18 -5.20 -25.54
CA ALA A 493 -9.43 -3.82 -25.91
C ALA A 493 -10.56 -3.18 -25.09
N LEU A 494 -11.63 -3.93 -24.78
CA LEU A 494 -12.69 -3.48 -23.88
C LEU A 494 -12.19 -3.33 -22.44
N LEU A 495 -11.30 -4.21 -21.98
CA LEU A 495 -10.60 -4.07 -20.70
C LEU A 495 -9.67 -2.85 -20.70
N ALA A 496 -8.89 -2.62 -21.77
CA ALA A 496 -8.03 -1.45 -21.90
C ALA A 496 -8.84 -0.14 -21.97
N GLN A 497 -9.96 -0.12 -22.69
CA GLN A 497 -10.86 1.04 -22.77
C GLN A 497 -11.61 1.30 -21.46
N GLY A 498 -11.99 0.23 -20.73
CA GLY A 498 -12.56 0.36 -19.38
C GLY A 498 -11.54 0.91 -18.38
N VAL A 499 -10.28 0.46 -18.46
CA VAL A 499 -9.17 0.97 -17.64
C VAL A 499 -8.86 2.42 -18.00
N GLU A 500 -8.77 2.79 -19.27
CA GLU A 500 -8.56 4.18 -19.69
C GLU A 500 -9.73 5.08 -19.30
N ALA A 501 -10.98 4.62 -19.39
CA ALA A 501 -12.15 5.40 -18.99
C ALA A 501 -12.23 5.59 -17.47
N ILE A 502 -11.88 4.56 -16.67
CA ILE A 502 -11.81 4.65 -15.20
C ILE A 502 -10.61 5.50 -14.77
N VAL A 503 -9.45 5.34 -15.43
CA VAL A 503 -8.26 6.17 -15.19
C VAL A 503 -8.54 7.62 -15.58
N ALA A 504 -9.19 7.88 -16.71
CA ALA A 504 -9.58 9.23 -17.13
C ALA A 504 -10.64 9.84 -16.21
N ASN A 505 -11.62 9.07 -15.72
CA ASN A 505 -12.58 9.55 -14.72
C ASN A 505 -11.93 9.76 -13.35
N SER A 506 -10.98 8.91 -12.95
CA SER A 506 -10.22 9.06 -11.71
C SER A 506 -9.22 10.22 -11.78
N GLN A 507 -8.65 10.50 -12.96
CA GLN A 507 -7.81 11.67 -13.24
C GLN A 507 -8.65 12.94 -13.40
N ALA A 508 -9.88 12.87 -13.91
CA ALA A 508 -10.81 13.99 -13.93
C ALA A 508 -11.40 14.29 -12.53
N LEU A 509 -11.54 13.27 -11.67
CA LEU A 509 -11.81 13.43 -10.24
C LEU A 509 -10.57 13.94 -9.48
N ALA A 510 -9.37 13.47 -9.80
CA ALA A 510 -8.11 13.89 -9.16
C ALA A 510 -7.64 15.28 -9.62
N ALA A 511 -7.87 15.66 -10.87
CA ALA A 511 -7.64 17.01 -11.38
C ALA A 511 -8.69 18.01 -10.88
N ARG A 512 -9.87 17.54 -10.43
CA ARG A 512 -10.84 18.32 -9.64
C ARG A 512 -10.58 18.31 -8.14
N ASN A 513 -9.61 17.51 -7.67
CA ASN A 513 -9.23 17.34 -6.27
C ASN A 513 -7.70 17.42 -6.07
N LEU A 514 -7.03 18.39 -6.71
CA LEU A 514 -5.95 19.06 -5.97
C LEU A 514 -6.65 19.70 -4.75
N PRO A 515 -6.21 19.50 -3.50
CA PRO A 515 -6.78 20.24 -2.39
C PRO A 515 -6.35 21.71 -2.52
N GLN A 516 -7.06 22.46 -3.35
CA GLN A 516 -7.39 23.84 -3.08
C GLN A 516 -8.22 23.82 -1.78
N GLY A 517 -7.61 24.25 -0.68
CA GLY A 517 -8.26 25.02 0.40
C GLY A 517 -9.56 24.54 1.05
N LYS A 518 -10.03 23.29 0.88
CA LYS A 518 -11.45 22.93 1.13
C LYS A 518 -11.96 22.92 2.57
N ASN A 519 -11.13 23.19 3.58
CA ASN A 519 -11.60 23.55 4.91
C ASN A 519 -10.59 24.55 5.46
N GLY A 520 -10.96 25.81 5.57
CA GLY A 520 -10.15 26.69 6.41
C GLY A 520 -10.07 26.14 7.85
N LEU A 521 -8.88 26.27 8.41
CA LEU A 521 -8.32 25.55 9.57
C LEU A 521 -8.31 24.01 9.45
N PRO A 522 -7.48 23.41 8.58
CA PRO A 522 -6.98 22.07 8.83
C PRO A 522 -5.90 22.16 9.91
N LEU A 523 -6.33 21.84 11.11
CA LEU A 523 -5.53 21.41 12.24
C LEU A 523 -4.81 20.10 11.91
N HIS A 524 -3.80 20.14 11.04
CA HIS A 524 -3.19 18.94 10.44
C HIS A 524 -4.09 18.21 9.44
N GLU A 525 -3.54 17.91 8.27
CA GLU A 525 -3.82 16.64 7.60
C GLU A 525 -2.64 15.73 7.97
N GLY A 526 -2.92 14.68 8.76
CA GLY A 526 -1.93 13.73 9.31
C GLY A 526 -1.98 13.58 10.85
N PRO A 527 -1.62 12.41 11.41
CA PRO A 527 -1.62 12.20 12.85
C PRO A 527 -0.59 13.10 13.54
N ARG A 528 -1.04 13.80 14.59
CA ARG A 528 -0.20 14.66 15.43
C ARG A 528 0.93 13.82 16.05
N PRO A 529 2.17 14.31 16.14
CA PRO A 529 3.21 13.58 16.84
C PRO A 529 2.79 13.39 18.31
N ARG A 530 3.16 12.26 18.94
CA ARG A 530 2.62 11.87 20.27
C ARG A 530 2.81 12.92 21.37
N TRP A 531 3.79 13.81 21.23
CA TRP A 531 4.03 14.93 22.14
C TRP A 531 3.01 16.09 21.97
N LEU A 532 2.30 16.15 20.84
CA LEU A 532 1.16 17.04 20.55
C LEU A 532 -0.19 16.31 20.70
N ALA A 533 -0.22 14.99 20.44
CA ALA A 533 -1.43 14.15 20.52
C ALA A 533 -1.94 13.86 21.95
N ARG A 534 -1.27 14.39 23.00
CA ARG A 534 -1.77 14.39 24.39
C ARG A 534 -2.36 15.73 24.80
N GLN A 535 -2.51 16.67 23.86
CA GLN A 535 -2.72 18.09 24.12
C GLN A 535 -3.72 18.70 23.12
N ASP A 536 -4.74 17.91 22.76
CA ASP A 536 -5.72 18.23 21.70
C ASP A 536 -6.49 19.52 21.91
N GLU A 537 -6.42 20.09 23.10
CA GLU A 537 -7.09 21.33 23.47
C GLU A 537 -6.32 22.60 23.09
N LEU A 538 -5.03 22.55 22.71
CA LEU A 538 -4.22 23.78 22.51
C LEU A 538 -4.56 24.56 21.23
N VAL A 539 -5.16 23.88 20.26
CA VAL A 539 -5.70 24.52 19.08
C VAL A 539 -7.21 24.55 19.22
N ILE A 540 -7.77 25.72 19.02
CA ILE A 540 -9.18 25.99 19.29
C ILE A 540 -9.76 26.85 18.18
N ASP A 541 -11.01 26.58 17.82
CA ASP A 541 -11.83 27.51 17.07
C ASP A 541 -13.04 27.88 17.93
N ALA A 542 -12.97 29.04 18.59
CA ALA A 542 -14.04 29.55 19.43
C ALA A 542 -14.95 30.53 18.67
N ARG A 543 -14.78 30.68 17.34
CA ARG A 543 -15.55 31.64 16.55
C ARG A 543 -17.03 31.20 16.50
N PRO A 544 -17.98 32.15 16.59
CA PRO A 544 -19.40 31.83 16.49
C PRO A 544 -19.83 31.43 15.07
N LYS A 545 -19.00 31.74 14.06
CA LYS A 545 -19.21 31.39 12.65
C LYS A 545 -17.93 30.78 12.07
N PRO A 546 -18.05 29.80 11.16
CA PRO A 546 -16.88 29.17 10.54
C PRO A 546 -16.11 30.11 9.60
N GLN A 547 -16.77 31.10 9.00
CA GLN A 547 -16.10 32.07 8.13
C GLN A 547 -15.91 33.43 8.79
N GLY A 548 -14.78 34.09 8.51
CA GLY A 548 -14.43 35.38 9.11
C GLY A 548 -13.79 35.25 10.49
N GLY A 549 -13.78 36.36 11.24
CA GLY A 549 -13.20 36.40 12.58
C GLY A 549 -11.66 36.46 12.58
N MET A 550 -11.09 36.33 13.77
CA MET A 550 -9.65 36.49 14.01
C MET A 550 -8.95 35.14 14.21
N LEU A 551 -7.71 35.07 13.73
CA LEU A 551 -6.85 33.90 13.87
C LEU A 551 -5.56 34.25 14.62
N ILE A 552 -5.26 33.53 15.69
CA ILE A 552 -3.95 33.50 16.35
C ILE A 552 -3.12 32.39 15.71
N MET A 553 -1.90 32.71 15.31
CA MET A 553 -0.99 31.80 14.64
C MET A 553 0.30 31.72 15.44
N GLN A 554 0.69 30.54 15.90
CA GLN A 554 1.93 30.36 16.65
C GLN A 554 2.83 29.30 16.02
N LEU A 555 4.08 29.67 15.78
CA LEU A 555 5.12 28.76 15.33
C LEU A 555 5.77 28.09 16.54
N VAL A 556 5.61 26.77 16.65
CA VAL A 556 6.25 26.00 17.73
C VAL A 556 7.06 24.84 17.18
N MET A 557 8.21 25.16 16.61
CA MET A 557 9.11 24.21 15.97
C MET A 557 10.14 23.64 16.94
N MET A 558 10.52 22.39 16.72
CA MET A 558 11.57 21.72 17.47
C MET A 558 12.93 22.14 16.90
N ASP A 559 13.80 22.68 17.74
CA ASP A 559 15.17 23.05 17.38
C ASP A 559 16.15 21.91 17.68
N ALA A 560 17.30 21.91 17.00
CA ALA A 560 18.36 20.93 17.24
C ALA A 560 18.90 20.96 18.69
N GLY A 561 18.75 22.09 19.39
CA GLY A 561 19.13 22.24 20.81
C GLY A 561 18.11 21.69 21.79
N GLY A 562 16.88 21.38 21.35
CA GLY A 562 15.77 20.93 22.19
C GLY A 562 15.31 21.97 23.22
N TYR A 563 15.52 23.26 22.93
CA TYR A 563 15.14 24.39 23.77
C TYR A 563 13.61 24.58 23.81
N TRP A 564 12.92 24.27 22.70
CA TRP A 564 11.46 24.31 22.60
C TRP A 564 10.76 23.01 23.05
N GLY A 565 11.55 21.97 23.35
CA GLY A 565 11.09 20.65 23.77
C GLY A 565 11.97 19.53 23.22
N LYS A 566 11.71 18.27 23.60
CA LYS A 566 12.32 17.07 22.98
C LYS A 566 11.23 16.12 22.49
N MET A 567 11.45 15.43 21.37
CA MET A 567 10.43 14.55 20.75
C MET A 567 9.80 13.51 21.70
N ASN A 568 10.54 13.10 22.74
CA ASN A 568 10.12 12.10 23.73
C ASN A 568 9.84 12.68 25.13
N LYS A 569 9.72 14.01 25.29
CA LYS A 569 9.48 14.67 26.58
C LYS A 569 8.36 15.70 26.47
N ASP A 570 7.74 16.03 27.61
CA ASP A 570 6.78 17.11 27.68
C ASP A 570 7.42 18.46 27.34
N ARG A 571 6.59 19.37 26.80
CA ARG A 571 7.01 20.74 26.52
C ARG A 571 7.49 21.43 27.79
N PRO A 572 8.52 22.30 27.70
CA PRO A 572 8.95 23.11 28.83
C PRO A 572 7.76 23.86 29.44
N ARG A 573 7.70 23.91 30.77
CA ARG A 573 6.59 24.53 31.51
C ARG A 573 6.30 25.96 31.02
N TRP A 574 7.33 26.73 30.68
CA TRP A 574 7.18 28.10 30.16
C TRP A 574 6.36 28.16 28.86
N LEU A 575 6.61 27.23 27.94
CA LEU A 575 5.92 27.18 26.66
C LEU A 575 4.48 26.74 26.84
N ARG A 576 4.23 25.80 27.75
CA ARG A 576 2.87 25.37 28.10
C ARG A 576 2.04 26.51 28.67
N ALA A 577 2.60 27.27 29.61
CA ALA A 577 1.94 28.41 30.25
C ALA A 577 1.53 29.49 29.23
N ILE A 578 2.42 29.80 28.28
CA ILE A 578 2.17 30.81 27.24
C ILE A 578 1.08 30.36 26.26
N LEU A 579 1.19 29.13 25.74
CA LEU A 579 0.19 28.60 24.80
C LEU A 579 -1.19 28.48 25.46
N ALA A 580 -1.26 28.06 26.72
CA ALA A 580 -2.51 28.01 27.47
C ALA A 580 -3.11 29.41 27.71
N THR A 581 -2.26 30.41 27.97
CA THR A 581 -2.69 31.82 28.12
C THR A 581 -3.33 32.35 26.82
N ASN A 582 -2.69 32.10 25.68
CA ASN A 582 -3.22 32.54 24.38
C ASN A 582 -4.49 31.78 23.98
N ARG A 583 -4.54 30.47 24.27
CA ARG A 583 -5.76 29.66 24.13
C ARG A 583 -6.91 30.24 24.95
N HIS A 584 -6.65 30.60 26.20
CA HIS A 584 -7.67 31.18 27.07
C HIS A 584 -8.22 32.48 26.49
N HIS A 585 -7.35 33.34 25.96
CA HIS A 585 -7.78 34.55 25.26
C HIS A 585 -8.66 34.23 24.04
N ALA A 586 -8.24 33.28 23.19
CA ALA A 586 -9.01 32.87 22.03
C ALA A 586 -10.41 32.34 22.41
N ARG A 587 -10.47 31.46 23.42
CA ARG A 587 -11.71 30.90 23.94
C ARG A 587 -12.66 31.98 24.46
N LYS A 588 -12.13 32.95 25.21
CA LYS A 588 -12.93 33.98 25.87
C LYS A 588 -13.53 35.01 24.90
N HIS A 589 -12.79 35.35 23.83
CA HIS A 589 -13.18 36.42 22.91
C HIS A 589 -13.67 35.92 21.55
N GLY A 590 -13.80 34.60 21.39
CA GLY A 590 -14.37 33.99 20.18
C GLY A 590 -13.43 34.01 18.98
N HIS A 591 -12.13 33.73 19.20
CA HIS A 591 -11.12 33.67 18.14
C HIS A 591 -10.74 32.23 17.83
N ALA A 592 -10.11 32.03 16.68
CA ALA A 592 -9.39 30.79 16.39
C ALA A 592 -7.91 30.94 16.79
N MET A 593 -7.28 29.85 17.19
CA MET A 593 -5.85 29.80 17.47
C MET A 593 -5.25 28.52 16.92
N VAL A 594 -4.25 28.61 16.06
CA VAL A 594 -3.54 27.48 15.46
C VAL A 594 -2.06 27.46 15.78
N ILE A 595 -1.50 26.26 15.77
CA ILE A 595 -0.07 26.02 15.97
C ILE A 595 0.50 25.32 14.74
N ARG A 596 1.59 25.86 14.20
CA ARG A 596 2.43 25.17 13.22
C ARG A 596 3.71 24.72 13.92
N TRP A 597 3.94 23.42 13.95
CA TRP A 597 5.05 22.83 14.69
C TRP A 597 6.14 22.21 13.82
N ARG A 598 5.89 22.16 12.51
CA ARG A 598 6.75 21.54 11.52
C ARG A 598 7.19 22.63 10.54
N PRO A 599 8.50 22.83 10.34
CA PRO A 599 8.98 23.76 9.32
C PRO A 599 8.57 23.23 7.93
N THR A 600 8.12 24.13 7.07
CA THR A 600 7.89 23.86 5.64
C THR A 600 9.07 24.30 4.79
N LEU A 601 9.91 25.21 5.33
CA LEU A 601 11.08 25.73 4.62
C LEU A 601 12.26 24.77 4.60
N GLN A 602 12.75 24.53 3.39
CA GLN A 602 14.02 23.86 3.13
C GLN A 602 15.12 24.91 2.88
N LEU A 603 16.39 24.48 2.92
CA LEU A 603 17.52 25.34 2.55
C LEU A 603 17.32 25.91 1.14
N THR A 604 17.45 27.22 0.99
CA THR A 604 17.39 27.89 -0.31
C THR A 604 18.66 27.64 -1.11
N GLY A 605 18.61 27.84 -2.44
CA GLY A 605 19.77 27.66 -3.32
C GLY A 605 20.96 28.55 -2.92
N TRP A 606 20.69 29.79 -2.50
CA TRP A 606 21.74 30.71 -2.05
C TRP A 606 22.31 30.31 -0.68
N GLN A 607 21.50 29.78 0.24
CA GLN A 607 21.97 29.27 1.53
C GLN A 607 22.86 28.05 1.35
N GLN A 608 22.46 27.14 0.45
CA GLN A 608 23.25 25.97 0.09
C GLN A 608 24.58 26.38 -0.54
N HIS A 609 24.55 27.30 -1.52
CA HIS A 609 25.76 27.83 -2.13
C HIS A 609 26.70 28.49 -1.10
N GLN A 610 26.16 29.24 -0.13
CA GLN A 610 26.94 29.86 0.93
C GLN A 610 27.52 28.84 1.92
N CYS A 611 26.85 27.72 2.17
CA CYS A 611 27.41 26.62 2.94
C CYS A 611 28.55 25.92 2.18
N GLU A 612 28.43 25.72 0.87
CA GLU A 612 29.45 25.01 0.08
C GLU A 612 30.68 25.88 -0.23
N HIS A 613 30.48 27.17 -0.51
CA HIS A 613 31.51 28.08 -1.04
C HIS A 613 31.79 29.31 -0.17
N GLY A 614 31.13 29.45 0.98
CA GLY A 614 31.32 30.58 1.89
C GLY A 614 32.64 30.53 2.67
N LYS A 615 32.97 31.66 3.33
CA LYS A 615 34.20 31.81 4.15
C LYS A 615 34.39 30.74 5.23
N ASN A 616 33.29 30.12 5.69
CA ASN A 616 33.27 28.97 6.60
C ASN A 616 32.45 27.87 5.93
N SER A 617 33.02 27.22 4.92
CA SER A 617 32.34 26.16 4.18
C SER A 617 32.07 24.96 5.08
N ILE A 618 30.88 24.40 4.96
CA ILE A 618 30.38 23.30 5.76
C ILE A 618 30.23 22.10 4.82
N GLN A 619 31.00 21.04 5.08
CA GLN A 619 31.00 19.84 4.24
C GLN A 619 29.77 18.94 4.47
N SER A 620 29.16 19.01 5.65
CA SER A 620 27.96 18.22 5.98
C SER A 620 26.68 19.01 5.72
N ARG A 621 25.77 18.43 4.95
CA ARG A 621 24.42 18.98 4.72
C ARG A 621 23.65 19.18 6.03
N GLU A 622 23.83 18.30 7.01
CA GLU A 622 23.16 18.36 8.31
C GLU A 622 23.63 19.56 9.14
N GLU A 623 24.92 19.86 9.10
CA GLU A 623 25.49 21.01 9.79
C GLU A 623 25.09 22.32 9.10
N CYS A 624 24.93 22.33 7.77
CA CYS A 624 24.38 23.47 7.05
C CYS A 624 22.90 23.72 7.41
N ILE A 625 22.08 22.66 7.49
CA ILE A 625 20.69 22.77 7.96
C ILE A 625 20.66 23.36 9.36
N LYS A 626 21.50 22.84 10.28
CA LYS A 626 21.58 23.34 11.65
C LYS A 626 22.01 24.81 11.74
N ARG A 627 22.91 25.26 10.86
CA ARG A 627 23.36 26.66 10.80
C ARG A 627 22.23 27.62 10.43
N TRP A 628 21.38 27.23 9.48
CA TRP A 628 20.30 28.07 8.98
C TRP A 628 18.94 27.78 9.62
N GLU A 629 18.85 26.78 10.51
CA GLU A 629 17.62 26.36 11.20
C GLU A 629 16.87 27.53 11.81
N ARG A 630 17.55 28.34 12.62
CA ARG A 630 16.93 29.51 13.28
C ARG A 630 16.38 30.52 12.29
N GLU A 631 17.14 30.85 11.25
CA GLU A 631 16.75 31.85 10.25
C GLU A 631 15.56 31.33 9.41
N ASN A 632 15.56 30.04 9.06
CA ASN A 632 14.45 29.42 8.35
C ASN A 632 13.18 29.36 9.24
N PHE A 633 13.33 29.13 10.55
CA PHE A 633 12.19 29.18 11.47
C PHE A 633 11.58 30.57 11.57
N CYS A 634 12.43 31.59 11.53
CA CYS A 634 12.05 33.00 11.44
C CYS A 634 11.25 33.28 10.16
N TRP A 635 11.69 32.75 9.01
CA TRP A 635 11.01 32.93 7.72
C TRP A 635 9.70 32.17 7.58
N GLU A 636 9.48 31.10 8.35
CA GLU A 636 8.27 30.28 8.33
C GLU A 636 7.00 31.12 8.62
N LYS A 637 7.16 32.29 9.24
CA LYS A 637 6.07 33.23 9.57
C LYS A 637 5.28 33.67 8.34
N PHE A 638 5.97 33.98 7.25
CA PHE A 638 5.37 34.61 6.07
C PHE A 638 4.57 33.62 5.19
N PRO A 639 5.08 32.41 4.84
CA PRO A 639 4.23 31.41 4.19
C PRO A 639 3.06 31.00 5.09
N PHE A 640 3.22 31.01 6.43
CA PHE A 640 2.10 30.78 7.34
C PHE A 640 1.01 31.85 7.20
N PHE A 641 1.35 33.13 7.03
CA PHE A 641 0.39 34.17 6.70
C PHE A 641 -0.31 33.90 5.37
N VAL A 642 0.45 33.58 4.32
CA VAL A 642 -0.07 33.34 2.97
C VAL A 642 -1.11 32.21 2.97
N ASP A 643 -0.83 31.11 3.67
CA ASP A 643 -1.75 29.96 3.74
C ASP A 643 -3.13 30.36 4.30
N TYR A 644 -3.17 31.25 5.30
CA TYR A 644 -4.41 31.66 5.95
C TYR A 644 -5.09 32.85 5.30
N LEU A 645 -4.33 33.73 4.66
CA LEU A 645 -4.86 34.80 3.80
C LEU A 645 -5.63 34.19 2.61
N LEU A 646 -5.09 33.13 2.01
CA LEU A 646 -5.70 32.40 0.89
C LEU A 646 -6.75 31.34 1.31
N SER A 647 -6.93 31.12 2.61
CA SER A 647 -7.81 30.05 3.10
C SER A 647 -9.30 30.32 2.83
N GLU A 648 -10.07 29.26 2.57
CA GLU A 648 -11.53 29.35 2.40
C GLU A 648 -12.28 29.83 3.66
N GLN A 649 -11.62 29.81 4.82
CA GLN A 649 -12.14 30.37 6.07
C GLN A 649 -12.29 31.89 6.03
N ARG A 650 -11.53 32.59 5.17
CA ARG A 650 -11.60 34.05 4.99
C ARG A 650 -11.55 34.82 6.31
N PHE A 651 -10.54 34.54 7.14
CA PHE A 651 -10.29 35.33 8.37
C PHE A 651 -10.25 36.81 8.05
N THR A 652 -10.79 37.67 8.91
CA THR A 652 -10.73 39.12 8.72
C THR A 652 -9.35 39.64 9.10
N HIS A 653 -8.77 39.10 10.18
CA HIS A 653 -7.44 39.42 10.64
C HIS A 653 -6.71 38.16 11.13
N MET A 654 -5.41 38.14 10.93
CA MET A 654 -4.51 37.08 11.38
C MET A 654 -3.41 37.72 12.20
N VAL A 655 -3.14 37.20 13.39
CA VAL A 655 -2.02 37.61 14.22
C VAL A 655 -1.06 36.46 14.36
N LEU A 656 0.19 36.69 13.98
CA LEU A 656 1.29 35.80 14.29
C LEU A 656 1.91 36.26 15.60
N LEU A 657 1.89 35.37 16.58
CA LEU A 657 2.54 35.52 17.87
C LEU A 657 3.67 34.51 17.95
N ASP A 658 4.87 34.96 18.26
CA ASP A 658 5.95 34.04 18.63
C ASP A 658 5.50 33.18 19.81
N ALA A 659 5.99 31.95 19.86
CA ALA A 659 5.54 30.96 20.84
C ALA A 659 5.96 31.29 22.28
N ASP A 660 6.81 32.30 22.47
CA ASP A 660 7.17 32.93 23.73
C ASP A 660 6.49 34.29 23.97
N ALA A 661 5.46 34.64 23.19
CA ALA A 661 4.61 35.82 23.42
C ALA A 661 3.24 35.45 24.00
N ALA A 662 2.80 36.16 25.04
CA ALA A 662 1.57 35.90 25.80
C ALA A 662 0.66 37.12 25.88
N LEU A 663 -0.65 36.89 25.68
CA LEU A 663 -1.73 37.86 25.85
C LEU A 663 -2.14 37.99 27.34
N VAL A 664 -1.60 38.99 28.05
CA VAL A 664 -1.65 39.07 29.53
C VAL A 664 -2.78 39.94 30.10
N ARG A 665 -3.86 40.18 29.33
CA ARG A 665 -5.07 40.90 29.79
C ARG A 665 -6.34 40.14 29.40
N HIS A 666 -6.78 39.22 30.25
CA HIS A 666 -7.92 38.36 29.95
C HIS A 666 -9.26 39.12 29.80
N ASN A 667 -9.44 40.27 30.44
CA ASN A 667 -10.71 41.04 30.38
C ASN A 667 -10.87 41.88 29.12
N MET A 668 -9.79 42.03 28.35
CA MET A 668 -9.77 42.87 27.16
C MET A 668 -9.69 42.00 25.91
N ASN A 669 -10.49 42.32 24.90
CA ASN A 669 -10.32 41.75 23.56
C ASN A 669 -9.17 42.48 22.84
N ILE A 670 -7.93 42.13 23.22
CA ILE A 670 -6.68 42.71 22.69
C ILE A 670 -6.69 42.73 21.16
N LEU A 671 -6.98 41.58 20.53
CA LEU A 671 -6.95 41.48 19.07
C LEU A 671 -8.05 42.30 18.40
N GLY A 672 -9.24 42.39 19.01
CA GLY A 672 -10.29 43.30 18.57
C GLY A 672 -9.85 44.76 18.62
N GLY A 673 -9.20 45.18 19.71
CA GLY A 673 -8.66 46.53 19.85
C GLY A 673 -7.59 46.86 18.81
N ILE A 674 -6.68 45.92 18.53
CA ILE A 674 -5.68 46.08 17.47
C ILE A 674 -6.36 46.17 16.09
N ALA A 675 -7.37 45.34 15.82
CA ALA A 675 -8.13 45.39 14.56
C ALA A 675 -8.87 46.73 14.36
N ASP A 676 -9.47 47.27 15.42
CA ASP A 676 -10.10 48.60 15.40
C ASP A 676 -9.06 49.69 15.10
N GLN A 677 -7.89 49.62 15.73
CA GLN A 677 -6.78 50.55 15.49
C GLN A 677 -6.25 50.45 14.05
N MET A 678 -6.10 49.25 13.49
CA MET A 678 -5.71 49.04 12.09
C MET A 678 -6.74 49.63 11.12
N ARG A 679 -8.03 49.50 11.44
CA ARG A 679 -9.12 50.09 10.65
C ARG A 679 -9.06 51.61 10.69
N ASP A 680 -8.87 52.20 11.87
CA ASP A 680 -8.85 53.67 12.05
C ASP A 680 -7.64 54.32 11.37
N GLN A 681 -6.49 53.62 11.37
CA GLN A 681 -5.30 54.05 10.64
C GLN A 681 -5.31 53.67 9.15
N ASN A 682 -6.29 52.87 8.72
CA ASN A 682 -6.41 52.28 7.40
C ASN A 682 -5.13 51.58 6.90
N VAL A 683 -4.57 50.71 7.74
CA VAL A 683 -3.38 49.92 7.41
C VAL A 683 -3.73 48.45 7.18
N ASP A 684 -2.86 47.75 6.47
CA ASP A 684 -2.97 46.32 6.17
C ASP A 684 -2.16 45.46 7.13
N VAL A 685 -1.03 45.95 7.64
CA VAL A 685 -0.16 45.22 8.56
C VAL A 685 0.16 46.07 9.79
N PHE A 686 0.08 45.47 10.96
CA PHE A 686 0.41 46.04 12.25
C PHE A 686 1.67 45.35 12.77
N LEU A 687 2.68 46.15 13.06
CA LEU A 687 3.96 45.73 13.62
C LEU A 687 4.22 46.46 14.93
N THR A 688 5.12 45.90 15.71
CA THR A 688 5.53 46.48 17.00
C THR A 688 7.03 46.74 17.01
N ASN A 689 7.41 47.80 17.70
CA ASN A 689 8.81 48.15 17.93
C ASN A 689 9.33 47.57 19.25
N GLU A 690 10.55 47.92 19.63
CA GLU A 690 11.14 47.54 20.90
C GLU A 690 11.45 48.76 21.77
N ASP A 691 10.57 49.76 21.79
CA ASP A 691 10.73 51.00 22.56
C ASP A 691 10.83 50.82 24.09
N TRP A 692 10.59 49.62 24.60
CA TRP A 692 10.94 49.21 25.98
C TRP A 692 12.46 49.04 26.19
N LEU A 693 13.26 49.09 25.12
CA LEU A 693 14.71 49.22 25.13
C LEU A 693 15.14 50.66 24.87
N LYS A 694 16.25 51.09 25.49
CA LYS A 694 16.79 52.47 25.37
C LYS A 694 16.96 52.96 23.94
N ASN A 695 17.31 52.07 23.01
CA ASN A 695 17.51 52.37 21.58
C ASN A 695 16.64 51.49 20.66
N GLY A 696 15.49 50.98 21.14
CA GLY A 696 14.67 50.02 20.39
C GLY A 696 13.49 50.63 19.63
N LYS A 697 13.26 51.95 19.73
CA LYS A 697 12.11 52.62 19.07
C LYS A 697 12.10 52.45 17.54
N GLU A 698 13.27 52.36 16.92
CA GLU A 698 13.42 52.15 15.47
C GLU A 698 13.70 50.68 15.10
N ARG A 699 13.53 49.74 16.04
CA ARG A 699 13.77 48.32 15.81
C ARG A 699 12.44 47.58 15.77
N ILE A 700 12.08 47.07 14.59
CA ILE A 700 10.91 46.19 14.44
C ILE A 700 11.18 44.91 15.23
N ASN A 701 10.19 44.43 15.98
CA ASN A 701 10.18 43.11 16.59
C ASN A 701 9.29 42.16 15.76
N GLY A 702 9.85 41.03 15.32
CA GLY A 702 9.11 40.05 14.51
C GLY A 702 8.15 39.15 15.30
N GLY A 703 8.07 39.30 16.63
CA GLY A 703 7.32 38.39 17.49
C GLY A 703 5.83 38.69 17.64
N VAL A 704 5.38 39.87 17.17
CA VAL A 704 3.96 40.21 17.07
C VAL A 704 3.73 40.92 15.75
N ILE A 705 3.05 40.23 14.84
CA ILE A 705 2.68 40.72 13.51
C ILE A 705 1.19 40.47 13.33
N MET A 706 0.40 41.48 13.01
CA MET A 706 -1.01 41.30 12.70
C MET A 706 -1.31 41.83 11.29
N ALA A 707 -2.07 41.07 10.52
CA ALA A 707 -2.41 41.39 9.14
C ALA A 707 -3.92 41.36 8.94
N ARG A 708 -4.43 42.37 8.23
CA ARG A 708 -5.78 42.40 7.67
C ARG A 708 -5.80 41.55 6.41
N ASN A 709 -6.89 40.83 6.18
CA ASN A 709 -7.03 40.01 4.97
C ASN A 709 -7.31 40.90 3.74
N THR A 710 -6.25 41.42 3.15
CA THR A 710 -6.29 42.20 1.92
C THR A 710 -5.33 41.64 0.89
N LYS A 711 -5.63 41.93 -0.38
CA LYS A 711 -4.74 41.53 -1.48
C LYS A 711 -3.34 42.12 -1.33
N TRP A 712 -3.24 43.33 -0.79
CA TRP A 712 -1.95 43.97 -0.54
C TRP A 712 -1.13 43.20 0.51
N ALA A 713 -1.74 42.81 1.64
CA ALA A 713 -1.04 42.02 2.66
C ALA A 713 -0.59 40.67 2.11
N GLU A 714 -1.45 40.00 1.35
CA GLU A 714 -1.14 38.75 0.65
C GLU A 714 0.09 38.91 -0.26
N ASP A 715 0.07 39.91 -1.13
CA ASP A 715 1.15 40.16 -2.08
C ASP A 715 2.46 40.53 -1.36
N MET A 716 2.40 41.31 -0.28
CA MET A 716 3.57 41.68 0.52
C MET A 716 4.25 40.47 1.19
N PHE A 717 3.47 39.60 1.84
CA PHE A 717 4.04 38.39 2.47
C PHE A 717 4.58 37.41 1.44
N GLN A 718 3.92 37.26 0.28
CA GLN A 718 4.45 36.44 -0.80
C GLN A 718 5.73 37.06 -1.38
N ASP A 719 5.77 38.38 -1.61
CA ASP A 719 6.93 39.06 -2.22
C ASP A 719 8.17 38.99 -1.34
N THR A 720 8.01 39.26 -0.05
CA THR A 720 9.11 39.15 0.92
C THR A 720 9.61 37.72 1.06
N PHE A 721 8.70 36.74 1.03
CA PHE A 721 9.06 35.33 1.07
C PHE A 721 9.76 34.86 -0.22
N ASP A 722 9.26 35.28 -1.39
CA ASP A 722 9.91 35.01 -2.69
C ASP A 722 11.29 35.66 -2.76
N ALA A 723 11.43 36.88 -2.23
CA ALA A 723 12.71 37.55 -2.11
C ALA A 723 13.69 36.73 -1.26
N HIS A 724 13.25 36.22 -0.11
CA HIS A 724 14.08 35.31 0.67
C HIS A 724 14.45 34.03 -0.07
N ARG A 725 13.50 33.41 -0.77
CA ARG A 725 13.72 32.15 -1.50
C ARG A 725 14.72 32.30 -2.65
N LEU A 726 14.66 33.41 -3.38
CA LEU A 726 15.48 33.70 -4.55
C LEU A 726 16.83 34.36 -4.19
N GLY A 727 16.90 35.07 -3.06
CA GLY A 727 18.10 35.74 -2.58
C GLY A 727 18.69 36.72 -3.60
N PRO A 728 19.94 36.57 -4.06
CA PRO A 728 20.53 37.50 -5.04
C PRO A 728 19.77 37.57 -6.39
N GLU A 729 18.98 36.56 -6.71
CA GLU A 729 18.21 36.46 -7.96
C GLU A 729 16.83 37.14 -7.87
N THR A 730 16.50 37.76 -6.72
CA THR A 730 15.21 38.42 -6.53
C THR A 730 14.97 39.52 -7.58
N PRO A 731 13.82 39.49 -8.28
CA PRO A 731 13.43 40.57 -9.17
C PRO A 731 13.29 41.89 -8.42
N LYS A 732 13.69 43.00 -9.06
CA LYS A 732 13.49 44.36 -8.52
C LYS A 732 12.03 44.81 -8.55
N GLU A 733 11.17 44.07 -9.22
CA GLU A 733 9.75 44.37 -9.38
C GLU A 733 8.95 43.31 -8.62
N TRP A 734 8.39 43.72 -7.48
CA TRP A 734 7.53 42.91 -6.64
C TRP A 734 6.06 43.16 -7.02
N ARG A 735 5.14 42.27 -6.62
CA ARG A 735 3.69 42.48 -6.85
C ARG A 735 3.20 43.79 -6.24
N ILE A 736 3.72 44.15 -5.07
CA ILE A 736 3.40 45.42 -4.41
C ILE A 736 4.13 46.64 -5.00
N GLY A 737 5.10 46.43 -5.91
CA GLY A 737 5.81 47.48 -6.63
C GLY A 737 7.34 47.34 -6.67
N LYS A 738 8.03 48.33 -7.21
CA LYS A 738 9.49 48.28 -7.45
C LYS A 738 10.30 48.51 -6.18
N THR A 739 11.22 47.60 -5.86
CA THR A 739 12.10 47.67 -4.69
C THR A 739 13.47 47.01 -4.94
N GLY A 740 14.46 47.33 -4.10
CA GLY A 740 15.81 46.77 -4.15
C GLY A 740 16.18 45.93 -2.92
N VAL A 741 15.19 45.52 -2.13
CA VAL A 741 15.40 44.75 -0.90
C VAL A 741 15.62 43.27 -1.22
N LEU A 742 16.59 42.62 -0.58
CA LEU A 742 17.03 41.25 -0.91
C LEU A 742 16.64 40.17 0.12
N CYS A 743 16.11 40.54 1.30
CA CYS A 743 15.54 39.62 2.31
C CYS A 743 16.31 38.30 2.56
N MET A 744 17.65 38.34 2.58
CA MET A 744 18.49 37.15 2.77
C MET A 744 18.81 36.82 4.23
N SER A 745 18.60 37.74 5.18
CA SER A 745 18.67 37.45 6.62
C SER A 745 17.27 37.16 7.16
N ASN A 746 17.03 37.10 8.47
CA ASN A 746 15.71 36.85 9.05
C ASN A 746 14.65 37.88 8.62
N GLU A 747 13.39 37.49 8.84
CA GLU A 747 12.20 38.24 8.51
C GLU A 747 12.19 39.61 9.18
N GLN A 748 12.67 39.70 10.43
CA GLN A 748 12.74 40.96 11.17
C GLN A 748 13.69 41.97 10.50
N ILE A 749 14.84 41.52 9.99
CA ILE A 749 15.77 42.37 9.24
C ILE A 749 15.16 42.79 7.90
N CYS A 750 14.53 41.86 7.17
CA CYS A 750 13.82 42.19 5.92
C CYS A 750 12.73 43.26 6.14
N LEU A 751 11.95 43.15 7.22
CA LEU A 751 10.95 44.17 7.59
C LEU A 751 11.60 45.52 7.93
N ASN A 752 12.75 45.53 8.62
CA ASN A 752 13.48 46.77 8.90
C ASN A 752 14.02 47.41 7.61
N ASP A 753 14.53 46.61 6.67
CA ASP A 753 15.00 47.09 5.36
C ASP A 753 13.86 47.62 4.49
N LEU A 754 12.66 47.01 4.60
CA LEU A 754 11.46 47.55 3.96
C LEU A 754 11.04 48.89 4.56
N PHE A 755 11.15 49.05 5.88
CA PHE A 755 10.63 50.23 6.57
C PHE A 755 11.60 51.42 6.56
N TYR A 756 12.87 51.17 6.86
CA TYR A 756 13.91 52.19 6.97
C TYR A 756 14.79 52.27 5.71
N GLY A 757 14.72 51.28 4.82
CA GLY A 757 15.55 51.18 3.63
C GLY A 757 14.83 51.51 2.32
N PRO A 758 15.29 50.93 1.20
CA PRO A 758 14.80 51.22 -0.15
C PRO A 758 13.31 50.94 -0.38
N GLY A 759 12.71 50.06 0.44
CA GLY A 759 11.30 49.69 0.37
C GLY A 759 10.34 50.69 1.00
N ARG A 760 10.80 51.76 1.64
CA ARG A 760 9.94 52.61 2.49
C ARG A 760 8.73 53.19 1.78
N LYS A 761 8.91 53.63 0.52
CA LYS A 761 7.82 54.20 -0.29
C LYS A 761 6.76 53.16 -0.67
N LEU A 762 7.14 51.89 -0.72
CA LEU A 762 6.29 50.76 -1.11
C LEU A 762 5.24 50.45 -0.04
N ILE A 763 5.63 50.59 1.22
CA ILE A 763 4.82 50.21 2.38
C ILE A 763 4.12 51.42 3.04
N GLN A 764 4.38 52.63 2.54
CA GLN A 764 3.82 53.86 3.11
C GLN A 764 2.29 53.84 3.01
N GLY A 765 1.61 54.00 4.15
CA GLY A 765 0.15 53.95 4.22
C GLY A 765 -0.44 52.55 4.33
N HIS A 766 0.39 51.49 4.33
CA HIS A 766 -0.07 50.11 4.45
C HIS A 766 0.38 49.43 5.75
N MET A 767 1.38 49.97 6.45
CA MET A 767 1.93 49.37 7.66
C MET A 767 1.91 50.34 8.84
N ALA A 768 1.38 49.91 9.98
CA ALA A 768 1.45 50.61 11.25
C ALA A 768 2.61 50.08 12.10
N PHE A 769 3.22 50.97 12.87
CA PHE A 769 4.34 50.64 13.74
C PHE A 769 4.10 51.18 15.15
N GLU A 770 3.77 50.26 16.05
CA GLU A 770 3.20 50.55 17.36
C GLU A 770 4.14 50.22 18.50
N SER A 771 3.81 50.74 19.68
CA SER A 771 4.67 50.66 20.87
C SER A 771 4.81 49.22 21.38
N GLY A 772 6.05 48.75 21.45
CA GLY A 772 6.42 47.49 22.09
C GLY A 772 6.12 47.48 23.57
N ILE A 773 6.18 48.62 24.27
CA ILE A 773 5.76 48.75 25.67
C ILE A 773 4.33 48.24 25.86
N VAL A 774 3.42 48.45 24.91
CA VAL A 774 2.01 48.03 25.00
C VAL A 774 1.80 46.61 24.46
N TYR A 775 2.31 46.37 23.25
CA TYR A 775 1.92 45.20 22.44
C TYR A 775 3.04 44.18 22.20
N ASN A 776 4.24 44.37 22.78
CA ASN A 776 5.35 43.41 22.61
C ASN A 776 6.47 43.61 23.67
N ARG A 777 6.10 43.73 24.95
CA ARG A 777 7.06 44.15 25.98
C ARG A 777 7.95 42.98 26.37
N GLY A 778 9.26 43.20 26.42
CA GLY A 778 10.22 42.17 26.83
C GLY A 778 9.96 41.64 28.23
N GLY A 779 9.83 40.32 28.36
CA GLY A 779 9.49 39.64 29.63
C GLY A 779 10.54 39.86 30.73
N CYS A 780 11.79 40.17 30.38
CA CYS A 780 12.82 40.52 31.36
C CYS A 780 12.44 41.72 32.24
N THR A 781 11.62 42.64 31.72
CA THR A 781 11.15 43.83 32.45
C THR A 781 10.24 43.49 33.64
N LEU A 782 9.73 42.25 33.72
CA LEU A 782 8.89 41.82 34.84
C LEU A 782 9.68 41.43 36.09
N ARG A 783 10.99 41.18 35.97
CA ARG A 783 11.87 40.84 37.10
C ARG A 783 13.15 41.64 37.07
N HIS A 784 14.00 41.36 36.09
CA HIS A 784 15.26 42.05 35.87
C HIS A 784 15.79 41.73 34.47
N CYS A 785 16.20 42.76 33.72
CA CYS A 785 16.92 42.56 32.47
C CYS A 785 18.43 42.47 32.71
N PHE A 786 19.07 41.45 32.13
CA PHE A 786 20.54 41.39 32.08
C PHE A 786 21.02 42.53 31.19
N GLU A 787 21.90 43.38 31.75
CA GLU A 787 22.45 44.62 31.17
C GLU A 787 21.48 45.83 31.12
N PRO A 788 21.99 47.08 31.19
CA PRO A 788 21.16 48.30 31.23
C PRO A 788 20.59 48.67 29.86
N ILE A 789 20.03 47.70 29.13
CA ILE A 789 19.50 47.86 27.77
C ILE A 789 18.01 48.24 27.81
N SER A 790 17.26 47.82 28.82
CA SER A 790 15.86 48.19 29.04
C SER A 790 15.70 49.57 29.66
N ASP A 791 14.54 50.18 29.42
CA ASP A 791 14.07 51.33 30.20
C ASP A 791 13.73 50.86 31.64
N LYS A 792 14.40 51.45 32.63
CA LYS A 792 14.22 51.09 34.06
C LYS A 792 12.79 51.31 34.55
N SER A 793 12.08 52.30 33.99
CA SER A 793 10.69 52.56 34.40
C SER A 793 9.78 51.35 34.16
N MET A 794 10.14 50.45 33.23
CA MET A 794 9.40 49.22 32.99
C MET A 794 9.55 48.19 34.12
N GLU A 795 10.70 48.16 34.81
CA GLU A 795 10.94 47.27 35.96
C GLU A 795 10.16 47.69 37.22
N ASP A 796 9.80 48.97 37.30
CA ASP A 796 8.93 49.53 38.34
C ASP A 796 7.45 49.23 38.04
N LEU A 797 7.04 49.36 36.78
CA LEU A 797 5.65 49.17 36.35
C LEU A 797 5.23 47.68 36.24
N ARG A 798 6.14 46.79 35.85
CA ARG A 798 5.92 45.33 35.71
C ARG A 798 4.58 44.98 35.03
N LEU A 799 3.81 44.07 35.62
CA LEU A 799 2.45 43.72 35.21
C LEU A 799 1.39 44.72 35.69
N ASP A 800 1.75 45.69 36.53
CA ASP A 800 0.83 46.69 37.09
C ASP A 800 0.55 47.83 36.09
N ASP A 801 1.31 47.92 34.99
CA ASP A 801 0.99 48.83 33.87
C ASP A 801 -0.33 48.43 33.21
N GLU A 802 -1.41 49.18 33.44
CA GLU A 802 -2.71 48.92 32.84
C GLU A 802 -2.69 48.89 31.31
N ARG A 803 -1.72 49.56 30.68
CA ARG A 803 -1.56 49.60 29.21
C ARG A 803 -0.97 48.31 28.65
N LEU A 804 -0.24 47.53 29.43
CA LEU A 804 0.45 46.32 28.95
C LEU A 804 -0.56 45.26 28.51
N GLN A 805 -0.50 44.82 27.25
CA GLN A 805 -1.40 43.81 26.69
C GLN A 805 -0.67 42.52 26.31
N ILE A 806 0.52 42.62 25.73
CA ILE A 806 1.30 41.46 25.28
C ILE A 806 2.71 41.50 25.88
N VAL A 807 3.11 40.39 26.49
CA VAL A 807 4.47 40.18 27.02
C VAL A 807 5.19 39.16 26.16
N HIS A 808 6.42 39.46 25.79
CA HIS A 808 7.27 38.60 24.95
C HIS A 808 8.49 38.14 25.74
N PHE A 809 8.48 36.88 26.17
CA PHE A 809 9.49 36.26 27.02
C PHE A 809 10.73 35.85 26.21
N MET A 810 11.48 36.83 25.67
CA MET A 810 12.69 36.55 24.89
C MET A 810 13.86 36.03 25.75
N GLY A 811 14.66 35.13 25.17
CA GLY A 811 15.91 34.65 25.78
C GLY A 811 15.74 34.02 27.16
N GLY A 812 16.58 34.41 28.11
CA GLY A 812 16.55 33.86 29.48
C GLY A 812 15.23 34.10 30.23
N SER A 813 14.41 35.05 29.78
CA SER A 813 13.14 35.37 30.45
C SER A 813 12.06 34.29 30.31
N LYS A 814 12.22 33.36 29.35
CA LYS A 814 11.34 32.19 29.22
C LYS A 814 11.23 31.40 30.51
N GLY A 815 12.35 31.22 31.22
CA GLY A 815 12.42 30.35 32.39
C GLY A 815 11.42 30.70 33.51
N PHE A 816 11.05 31.98 33.64
CA PHE A 816 10.11 32.45 34.67
C PHE A 816 8.71 32.78 34.14
N ALA A 817 8.39 32.50 32.87
CA ALA A 817 7.04 32.69 32.36
C ALA A 817 5.96 31.96 33.21
N PRO A 818 6.20 30.74 33.72
CA PRO A 818 5.24 30.07 34.62
C PRO A 818 5.01 30.84 35.93
N ASP A 819 6.06 31.45 36.50
CA ASP A 819 5.92 32.20 37.75
C ASP A 819 4.94 33.37 37.57
N VAL A 820 5.08 34.08 36.44
CA VAL A 820 4.28 35.23 36.05
C VAL A 820 2.84 34.85 35.67
N LEU A 821 2.67 33.74 34.94
CA LEU A 821 1.39 33.34 34.34
C LEU A 821 0.55 32.43 35.26
N CYS A 822 1.17 31.74 36.22
CA CYS A 822 0.56 30.62 36.97
C CYS A 822 0.76 30.63 38.50
N ASP A 823 1.94 30.95 39.03
CA ASP A 823 2.28 30.63 40.43
C ASP A 823 1.96 31.75 41.44
N GLU A 824 2.15 33.02 41.09
CA GLU A 824 2.05 34.16 42.01
C GLU A 824 0.59 34.56 42.37
N GLY A 825 -0.29 33.57 42.60
CA GLY A 825 -1.72 33.76 42.85
C GLY A 825 -2.52 34.20 41.63
N ARG A 826 -1.92 34.13 40.44
CA ARG A 826 -2.49 34.58 39.15
C ARG A 826 -2.79 33.37 38.28
N ASN A 827 -3.91 33.40 37.57
CA ASN A 827 -4.32 32.33 36.65
C ASN A 827 -4.60 32.91 35.26
N PHE A 828 -3.56 33.27 34.53
CA PHE A 828 -3.70 33.80 33.17
C PHE A 828 -4.05 32.72 32.14
N THR A 829 -3.82 31.45 32.48
CA THR A 829 -4.18 30.28 31.66
C THR A 829 -5.67 29.94 31.74
N GLY A 830 -6.38 30.45 32.75
CA GLY A 830 -7.81 30.24 32.96
C GLY A 830 -8.21 28.81 33.35
N GLU A 831 -7.24 27.97 33.67
CA GLU A 831 -7.42 26.52 33.88
C GLU A 831 -6.96 26.11 35.30
N GLY A 832 -6.11 26.92 35.95
CA GLY A 832 -5.71 26.72 37.35
C GLY A 832 -4.35 26.03 37.48
N PRO A 833 -3.86 25.86 38.73
CA PRO A 833 -2.46 25.52 38.99
C PRO A 833 -2.10 24.06 38.61
N GLU A 834 -3.07 23.15 38.65
CA GLU A 834 -2.87 21.73 38.36
C GLU A 834 -3.04 21.38 36.87
N ASP A 835 -3.51 22.34 36.07
CA ASP A 835 -3.83 22.13 34.67
C ASP A 835 -2.62 22.27 33.73
N TYR A 836 -2.78 21.79 32.50
CA TYR A 836 -1.70 21.64 31.52
C TYR A 836 -0.77 22.85 31.40
N GLY A 837 -1.29 24.09 31.41
CA GLY A 837 -0.46 25.29 31.31
C GLY A 837 0.47 25.50 32.52
N CYS A 838 -0.01 25.18 33.72
CA CYS A 838 0.61 25.57 34.98
C CYS A 838 1.25 24.41 35.76
N ARG A 839 0.89 23.17 35.43
CA ARG A 839 1.38 21.94 36.05
C ARG A 839 2.91 21.89 36.11
N LYS A 840 3.46 21.67 37.30
CA LYS A 840 4.90 21.64 37.60
C LYS A 840 5.59 20.40 37.06
#